data_AF-A0A3R7A8T2-F1
#
_entry.id   AF-A0A3R7A8T2-F1
#
_cell.length_a   1.000
_cell.length_b   1.000
_cell.length_c   1.000
_cell.angle_alpha   90.00
_cell.angle_beta   90.00
_cell.angle_gamma   90.00
#
_symmetry.space_group_name_H-M   'P 1'
#
loop_
_entity.id
_entity.type
_entity.pdbx_description
1 polymer ?
#
loop_
_entity_poly.entity_id
_entity_poly.type
_entity_poly.pdbx_seq_one_letter_code
_entity_poly.pdbx_strand_id
1 'polypeptide(L)'
;MAAPLYKDVSKKATNVLNDDYDFSRKLKIKTKTANGVTFTTEGAMAANKSILAKLGASFVVPQIGGLTVSKLQVTTQGRVIVEADINNALVDNLKVTAKVEDGSRKTNASQVTKLGLEYKQPTYTLTKEFDVTANTASVSALAVVSGVTVGAHGAFNVNKSAVSDYGGALAYNGGDFQVTVATKKSLKTINANFHHQFDANTIYAASIDYDVQTAANALTLGGRYAVDKDTTYLGKVNSDGFVSLAVVQKVTPFLSLTTSAHIDAKHFEGDSHKFGLGLTIEIFASKRVQCAISLTGGGGNVSGEMLGTCGASSTLLEVSLPYYQQSLVEFLNLSPDVVQREVPTRFSFSSQEVSILMAKKSLERARALVPLDDAAKCEDECVGNLIVLALAKAARVDGASLQTALTVHELDTLTEHATEFDDSIPSSLMSTSSNSTTTTIALFPNNVILRDMPWKHMLVLPGSFNPVHQGHLEFALAAQRLLQSIDNKVVYTPLFELSLQNADKGALADVADLSRRVCALVDTHNQRVVLTNASLFVDKAALFPSCVFAVGADTAVRLVDLKYYGNDPAKLWLALATISSHKCRFVVAGRLVEGAFVSAQDAVSRVPAPFEHLFVPIPESTFRLDMSSTQLRQQQSKRNAQV
;
A
#
# COMPACT_ATOMS: atom_id res chain seq x y z
N MET A 1 14.26 -7.25 -10.55
CA MET A 1 14.68 -7.44 -9.14
C MET A 1 16.20 -7.59 -9.16
N ALA A 2 16.95 -6.79 -8.41
CA ALA A 2 18.41 -6.91 -8.38
C ALA A 2 18.83 -8.27 -7.81
N ALA A 3 19.95 -8.81 -8.28
CA ALA A 3 20.48 -10.07 -7.77
C ALA A 3 20.79 -9.95 -6.25
N PRO A 4 20.48 -10.98 -5.44
CA PRO A 4 20.81 -10.97 -4.01
C PRO A 4 22.32 -11.10 -3.79
N LEU A 5 22.79 -10.81 -2.57
CA LEU A 5 24.17 -11.12 -2.18
C LEU A 5 24.30 -12.62 -1.90
N TYR A 6 25.50 -13.18 -2.06
CA TYR A 6 25.76 -14.59 -1.75
C TYR A 6 25.35 -14.95 -0.31
N LYS A 7 25.68 -14.09 0.67
CA LYS A 7 25.29 -14.25 2.08
C LYS A 7 23.76 -14.19 2.32
N ASP A 8 23.00 -13.72 1.34
CA ASP A 8 21.55 -13.52 1.42
C ASP A 8 20.74 -14.62 0.71
N VAL A 9 21.39 -15.53 -0.03
CA VAL A 9 20.72 -16.53 -0.88
C VAL A 9 19.78 -17.47 -0.10
N SER A 10 20.13 -17.76 1.16
CA SER A 10 19.35 -18.63 2.06
C SER A 10 18.50 -17.84 3.07
N LYS A 11 18.51 -16.50 3.03
CA LYS A 11 17.89 -15.68 4.08
C LYS A 11 16.38 -15.84 4.16
N LYS A 12 15.66 -16.03 3.05
CA LYS A 12 14.18 -16.15 3.10
C LYS A 12 13.71 -17.25 4.04
N ALA A 13 14.17 -18.49 3.85
CA ALA A 13 13.84 -19.61 4.73
C ALA A 13 14.44 -19.45 6.13
N THR A 14 15.69 -18.99 6.21
CA THR A 14 16.41 -18.84 7.49
C THR A 14 15.73 -17.83 8.40
N ASN A 15 15.22 -16.73 7.86
CA ASN A 15 14.51 -15.69 8.61
C ASN A 15 13.17 -16.21 9.13
N VAL A 16 12.40 -16.93 8.31
CA VAL A 16 11.13 -17.56 8.75
C VAL A 16 11.34 -18.49 9.95
N LEU A 17 12.46 -19.23 9.95
CA LEU A 17 12.78 -20.21 10.99
C LEU A 17 13.49 -19.62 12.22
N ASN A 18 14.05 -18.40 12.16
CA ASN A 18 14.88 -17.88 13.25
C ASN A 18 14.45 -16.50 13.79
N ASP A 19 13.85 -15.64 12.95
CA ASP A 19 13.44 -14.31 13.39
C ASP A 19 12.26 -14.41 14.38
N ASP A 20 12.25 -13.50 15.36
CA ASP A 20 11.27 -13.37 16.45
C ASP A 20 11.18 -14.54 17.46
N TYR A 21 11.89 -15.64 17.23
CA TYR A 21 12.12 -16.68 18.23
C TYR A 21 13.16 -16.22 19.26
N ASP A 22 12.73 -15.41 20.23
CA ASP A 22 13.58 -14.94 21.33
C ASP A 22 13.14 -15.54 22.66
N PHE A 23 13.90 -16.49 23.16
CA PHE A 23 13.63 -17.20 24.42
C PHE A 23 14.20 -16.50 25.66
N SER A 24 14.67 -15.26 25.53
CA SER A 24 15.17 -14.44 26.63
C SER A 24 14.09 -13.48 27.16
N ARG A 25 14.35 -12.87 28.33
CA ARG A 25 13.55 -11.74 28.82
C ARG A 25 14.18 -10.46 28.32
N LYS A 26 13.60 -9.87 27.27
CA LYS A 26 14.16 -8.75 26.53
C LYS A 26 13.25 -7.53 26.56
N LEU A 27 13.83 -6.37 26.81
CA LEU A 27 13.21 -5.06 26.57
C LEU A 27 14.03 -4.32 25.50
N LYS A 28 13.38 -3.89 24.43
CA LYS A 28 13.97 -3.11 23.35
C LYS A 28 13.20 -1.80 23.18
N ILE A 29 13.90 -0.69 23.25
CA ILE A 29 13.36 0.65 23.05
C ILE A 29 14.09 1.23 21.84
N LYS A 30 13.35 1.53 20.78
CA LYS A 30 13.86 2.30 19.64
C LYS A 30 13.27 3.69 19.70
N THR A 31 14.12 4.71 19.67
CA THR A 31 13.70 6.10 19.52
C THR A 31 14.25 6.66 18.23
N LYS A 32 13.39 7.24 17.39
CA LYS A 32 13.82 7.95 16.18
C LYS A 32 13.67 9.44 16.41
N THR A 33 14.74 10.20 16.30
CA THR A 33 14.73 11.65 16.45
C THR A 33 14.23 12.36 15.18
N ALA A 34 13.84 13.63 15.30
CA ALA A 34 13.39 14.43 14.17
C ALA A 34 14.46 14.64 13.08
N ASN A 35 15.74 14.63 13.46
CA ASN A 35 16.87 14.68 12.52
C ASN A 35 17.25 13.31 11.91
N GLY A 36 16.44 12.27 12.14
CA GLY A 36 16.59 10.96 11.49
C GLY A 36 17.51 9.97 12.19
N VAL A 37 18.12 10.34 13.33
CA VAL A 37 18.95 9.44 14.14
C VAL A 37 18.05 8.44 14.87
N THR A 38 18.39 7.16 14.78
CA THR A 38 17.68 6.10 15.50
C THR A 38 18.55 5.59 16.64
N PHE A 39 18.12 5.83 17.88
CA PHE A 39 18.72 5.20 19.06
C PHE A 39 18.00 3.88 19.35
N THR A 40 18.75 2.85 19.70
CA THR A 40 18.22 1.55 20.13
C THR A 40 18.84 1.19 21.46
N THR A 41 18.05 1.19 22.51
CA THR A 41 18.42 0.67 23.82
C THR A 41 17.80 -0.70 23.98
N GLU A 42 18.59 -1.71 24.26
CA GLU A 42 18.07 -3.07 24.48
C GLU A 42 18.72 -3.66 25.71
N GLY A 43 17.91 -4.27 26.58
CA GLY A 43 18.34 -5.05 27.73
C GLY A 43 17.77 -6.46 27.62
N ALA A 44 18.63 -7.46 27.73
CA ALA A 44 18.24 -8.87 27.74
C ALA A 44 18.84 -9.56 28.96
N MET A 45 18.02 -10.36 29.64
CA MET A 45 18.50 -11.21 30.73
C MET A 45 19.19 -12.44 30.15
N ALA A 46 20.47 -12.61 30.50
CA ALA A 46 21.24 -13.79 30.14
C ALA A 46 20.87 -15.01 30.99
N ALA A 47 21.31 -16.20 30.58
CA ALA A 47 21.05 -17.45 31.29
C ALA A 47 21.55 -17.45 32.75
N ASN A 48 22.63 -16.72 33.02
CA ASN A 48 23.16 -16.52 34.37
C ASN A 48 22.43 -15.45 35.19
N LYS A 49 21.25 -15.01 34.75
CA LYS A 49 20.43 -13.93 35.35
C LYS A 49 21.07 -12.54 35.33
N SER A 50 22.23 -12.35 34.69
CA SER A 50 22.80 -11.01 34.47
C SER A 50 22.05 -10.27 33.38
N ILE A 51 21.98 -8.95 33.48
CA ILE A 51 21.36 -8.10 32.45
C ILE A 51 22.45 -7.64 31.50
N LEU A 52 22.35 -8.08 30.25
CA LEU A 52 23.18 -7.59 29.15
C LEU A 52 22.43 -6.47 28.47
N ALA A 53 22.95 -5.25 28.58
CA ALA A 53 22.38 -4.11 27.88
C ALA A 53 23.29 -3.65 26.74
N LYS A 54 22.66 -3.12 25.70
CA LYS A 54 23.31 -2.54 24.54
C LYS A 54 22.62 -1.24 24.18
N LEU A 55 23.41 -0.21 23.97
CA LEU A 55 22.98 1.09 23.47
C LEU A 55 23.54 1.24 22.05
N GLY A 56 22.67 1.48 21.10
CA GLY A 56 23.00 1.65 19.69
C GLY A 56 22.50 2.97 19.15
N ALA A 57 23.19 3.51 18.14
CA ALA A 57 22.72 4.60 17.30
C ALA A 57 22.91 4.22 15.83
N SER A 58 22.01 4.69 14.97
CA SER A 58 22.13 4.62 13.52
C SER A 58 21.68 5.93 12.88
N PHE A 59 22.45 6.44 11.93
CA PHE A 59 22.20 7.72 11.30
C PHE A 59 22.91 7.84 9.96
N VAL A 60 22.45 8.79 9.14
CA VAL A 60 23.09 9.17 7.88
C VAL A 60 23.81 10.50 8.10
N VAL A 61 24.99 10.65 7.50
CA VAL A 61 25.80 11.87 7.47
C VAL A 61 25.84 12.37 6.03
N PRO A 62 24.87 13.21 5.61
CA PRO A 62 24.77 13.65 4.22
C PRO A 62 26.01 14.41 3.73
N GLN A 63 26.68 15.12 4.63
CA GLN A 63 27.85 15.96 4.36
C GLN A 63 29.07 15.17 3.84
N ILE A 64 29.12 13.85 4.08
CA ILE A 64 30.22 12.98 3.67
C ILE A 64 29.68 11.96 2.66
N GLY A 65 29.25 12.43 1.49
CA GLY A 65 28.83 11.58 0.37
C GLY A 65 27.73 10.56 0.70
N GLY A 66 26.84 10.89 1.64
CA GLY A 66 25.77 9.96 2.06
C GLY A 66 26.23 8.80 2.96
N LEU A 67 27.36 8.94 3.68
CA LEU A 67 27.84 7.98 4.68
C LEU A 67 26.72 7.60 5.65
N THR A 68 26.43 6.31 5.75
CA THR A 68 25.43 5.73 6.64
C THR A 68 26.13 4.97 7.74
N VAL A 69 25.98 5.41 8.99
CA VAL A 69 26.41 4.66 10.16
C VAL A 69 25.25 3.75 10.56
N SER A 70 25.32 2.49 10.16
CA SER A 70 24.25 1.50 10.37
C SER A 70 24.27 0.94 11.80
N LYS A 71 25.43 0.86 12.44
CA LYS A 71 25.54 0.49 13.87
C LYS A 71 26.66 1.27 14.55
N LEU A 72 26.32 2.11 15.51
CA LEU A 72 27.24 2.59 16.54
C LEU A 72 26.74 2.06 17.88
N GLN A 73 27.33 0.97 18.37
CA GLN A 73 26.81 0.21 19.51
C GLN A 73 27.84 0.05 20.62
N VAL A 74 27.40 0.27 21.86
CA VAL A 74 28.14 0.00 23.08
C VAL A 74 27.37 -1.02 23.90
N THR A 75 28.06 -2.02 24.45
CA THR A 75 27.47 -3.06 25.31
C THR A 75 27.96 -2.94 26.75
N THR A 76 27.19 -3.42 27.72
CA THR A 76 27.61 -3.46 29.14
C THR A 76 28.81 -4.36 29.41
N GLN A 77 29.20 -5.19 28.44
CA GLN A 77 30.43 -5.98 28.46
C GLN A 77 31.67 -5.18 28.01
N GLY A 78 31.51 -3.88 27.71
CA GLY A 78 32.59 -3.01 27.27
C GLY A 78 33.00 -3.24 25.82
N ARG A 79 32.13 -3.82 24.98
CA ARG A 79 32.38 -3.91 23.53
C ARG A 79 31.80 -2.69 22.83
N VAL A 80 32.59 -2.12 21.93
CA VAL A 80 32.18 -1.07 20.99
C VAL A 80 32.19 -1.66 19.59
N ILE A 81 31.08 -1.46 18.87
CA ILE A 81 30.87 -1.94 17.50
C ILE A 81 30.50 -0.73 16.65
N VAL A 82 31.24 -0.52 15.57
CA VAL A 82 30.99 0.51 14.57
C VAL A 82 30.84 -0.17 13.22
N GLU A 83 29.72 0.05 12.54
CA GLU A 83 29.46 -0.38 11.17
C GLU A 83 28.99 0.84 10.39
N ALA A 84 29.74 1.16 9.34
CA ALA A 84 29.48 2.30 8.48
C ALA A 84 29.58 1.89 7.02
N ASP A 85 28.75 2.49 6.18
CA ASP A 85 28.70 2.19 4.77
C ASP A 85 28.45 3.43 3.92
N ILE A 86 29.07 3.47 2.74
CA ILE A 86 28.86 4.50 1.73
C ILE A 86 28.29 3.80 0.51
N ASN A 87 27.09 4.18 0.12
CA ASN A 87 26.46 3.70 -1.11
C ASN A 87 26.90 4.59 -2.27
N ASN A 88 27.10 4.00 -3.45
CA ASN A 88 27.57 4.70 -4.66
C ASN A 88 28.90 5.45 -4.45
N ALA A 89 29.83 4.86 -3.68
CA ALA A 89 31.02 5.57 -3.19
C ALA A 89 31.96 6.08 -4.30
N LEU A 90 32.08 5.35 -5.41
CA LEU A 90 32.93 5.69 -6.56
C LEU A 90 32.22 5.49 -7.89
N VAL A 91 31.37 4.47 -7.97
CA VAL A 91 30.56 4.13 -9.14
C VAL A 91 29.19 3.70 -8.67
N ASP A 92 28.18 3.84 -9.53
CA ASP A 92 26.82 3.45 -9.23
C ASP A 92 26.74 1.97 -8.84
N ASN A 93 25.94 1.70 -7.81
CA ASN A 93 25.72 0.38 -7.21
C ASN A 93 26.95 -0.26 -6.55
N LEU A 94 28.03 0.51 -6.34
CA LEU A 94 29.14 0.10 -5.46
C LEU A 94 28.90 0.61 -4.04
N LYS A 95 28.72 -0.32 -3.12
CA LYS A 95 28.65 -0.06 -1.69
C LYS A 95 29.97 -0.44 -1.02
N VAL A 96 30.53 0.50 -0.25
CA VAL A 96 31.73 0.27 0.58
C VAL A 96 31.29 0.17 2.02
N THR A 97 31.72 -0.86 2.73
CA THR A 97 31.36 -1.09 4.14
C THR A 97 32.62 -1.20 4.99
N ALA A 98 32.64 -0.55 6.14
CA ALA A 98 33.66 -0.70 7.17
C ALA A 98 33.00 -1.12 8.47
N LYS A 99 33.51 -2.18 9.08
CA LYS A 99 33.06 -2.69 10.37
C LYS A 99 34.25 -2.83 11.31
N VAL A 100 34.16 -2.24 12.49
CA VAL A 100 35.18 -2.28 13.54
C VAL A 100 34.54 -2.70 14.84
N GLU A 101 35.11 -3.72 15.48
CA GLU A 101 34.81 -4.14 16.83
C GLU A 101 36.11 -4.10 17.65
N ASP A 102 36.15 -3.31 18.71
CA ASP A 102 37.34 -3.12 19.56
C ASP A 102 37.68 -4.38 20.40
N GLY A 103 36.82 -5.40 20.36
CA GLY A 103 36.88 -6.49 21.32
C GLY A 103 36.59 -5.98 22.73
N SER A 104 36.71 -6.83 23.75
CA SER A 104 36.57 -6.41 25.14
C SER A 104 37.60 -7.14 25.97
N ARG A 105 38.47 -6.38 26.65
CA ARG A 105 39.48 -6.90 27.58
C ARG A 105 38.87 -7.68 28.74
N LYS A 106 37.63 -7.35 29.12
CA LYS A 106 36.89 -8.02 30.20
C LYS A 106 36.35 -9.40 29.80
N THR A 107 36.13 -9.63 28.50
CA THR A 107 35.53 -10.88 27.98
C THR A 107 36.47 -11.66 27.06
N ASN A 108 37.74 -11.25 26.93
CA ASN A 108 38.71 -11.78 25.98
C ASN A 108 38.15 -11.90 24.54
N ALA A 109 37.29 -10.96 24.16
CA ALA A 109 36.70 -10.95 22.84
C ALA A 109 37.71 -10.45 21.82
N SER A 110 37.84 -11.17 20.70
CA SER A 110 38.71 -10.77 19.60
C SER A 110 38.24 -9.44 18.99
N GLN A 111 39.21 -8.60 18.64
CA GLN A 111 38.98 -7.48 17.74
C GLN A 111 38.52 -7.99 16.38
N VAL A 112 37.68 -7.23 15.70
CA VAL A 112 37.22 -7.56 14.34
C VAL A 112 37.24 -6.28 13.51
N THR A 113 38.09 -6.23 12.50
CA THR A 113 38.11 -5.14 11.53
C THR A 113 37.87 -5.70 10.14
N LYS A 114 36.72 -5.37 9.55
CA LYS A 114 36.31 -5.83 8.23
C LYS A 114 36.09 -4.66 7.28
N LEU A 115 36.66 -4.77 6.09
CA LEU A 115 36.44 -3.85 4.98
C LEU A 115 35.76 -4.63 3.85
N GLY A 116 34.64 -4.12 3.35
CA GLY A 116 33.82 -4.78 2.36
C GLY A 116 33.53 -3.87 1.16
N LEU A 117 33.46 -4.49 -0.01
CA LEU A 117 33.05 -3.91 -1.28
C LEU A 117 31.92 -4.78 -1.82
N GLU A 118 30.75 -4.20 -2.01
CA GLU A 118 29.58 -4.86 -2.58
C GLU A 118 29.18 -4.15 -3.86
N TYR A 119 29.34 -4.80 -5.00
CA TYR A 119 28.92 -4.29 -6.30
C TYR A 119 27.67 -5.04 -6.78
N LYS A 120 26.56 -4.32 -6.95
CA LYS A 120 25.26 -4.91 -7.32
C LYS A 120 24.87 -4.50 -8.73
N GLN A 121 24.38 -5.46 -9.50
CA GLN A 121 23.79 -5.23 -10.81
C GLN A 121 22.46 -6.00 -10.91
N PRO A 122 21.59 -5.69 -11.90
CA PRO A 122 20.31 -6.38 -12.04
C PRO A 122 20.43 -7.90 -12.10
N THR A 123 21.47 -8.43 -12.76
CA THR A 123 21.64 -9.87 -13.02
C THR A 123 22.78 -10.51 -12.22
N TYR A 124 23.63 -9.74 -11.53
CA TYR A 124 24.72 -10.31 -10.74
C TYR A 124 25.14 -9.43 -9.56
N THR A 125 25.79 -10.03 -8.57
CA THR A 125 26.45 -9.34 -7.46
C THR A 125 27.87 -9.86 -7.27
N LEU A 126 28.77 -8.94 -6.92
CA LEU A 126 30.14 -9.25 -6.53
C LEU A 126 30.39 -8.65 -5.15
N THR A 127 30.89 -9.47 -4.23
CA THR A 127 31.28 -9.04 -2.89
C THR A 127 32.73 -9.41 -2.64
N LYS A 128 33.51 -8.44 -2.16
CA LYS A 128 34.85 -8.67 -1.64
C LYS A 128 34.89 -8.17 -0.20
N GLU A 129 35.32 -9.00 0.74
CA GLU A 129 35.45 -8.61 2.14
C GLU A 129 36.83 -9.04 2.65
N PHE A 130 37.55 -8.11 3.26
CA PHE A 130 38.83 -8.34 3.90
C PHE A 130 38.68 -8.18 5.42
N ASP A 131 38.87 -9.28 6.14
CA ASP A 131 38.98 -9.29 7.59
C ASP A 131 40.44 -9.08 7.97
N VAL A 132 40.77 -7.86 8.38
CA VAL A 132 42.13 -7.42 8.74
C VAL A 132 42.63 -8.19 9.97
N THR A 133 41.76 -8.45 10.94
CA THR A 133 42.16 -9.10 12.19
C THR A 133 42.38 -10.60 12.01
N ALA A 134 41.52 -11.26 11.23
CA ALA A 134 41.70 -12.68 10.87
C ALA A 134 42.71 -12.89 9.72
N ASN A 135 43.23 -11.81 9.14
CA ASN A 135 44.04 -11.77 7.92
C ASN A 135 43.47 -12.68 6.80
N THR A 136 42.17 -12.53 6.54
CA THR A 136 41.41 -13.37 5.60
C THR A 136 40.72 -12.51 4.56
N ALA A 137 41.01 -12.76 3.29
CA ALA A 137 40.33 -12.14 2.16
C ALA A 137 39.24 -13.09 1.64
N SER A 138 38.03 -12.58 1.42
CA SER A 138 36.92 -13.35 0.89
C SER A 138 36.31 -12.69 -0.34
N VAL A 139 35.91 -13.51 -1.30
CA VAL A 139 35.29 -13.11 -2.56
C VAL A 139 34.07 -13.98 -2.78
N SER A 140 32.95 -13.33 -3.10
CA SER A 140 31.72 -14.02 -3.45
C SER A 140 31.16 -13.41 -4.73
N ALA A 141 30.70 -14.25 -5.63
CA ALA A 141 30.04 -13.83 -6.86
C ALA A 141 28.73 -14.58 -7.00
N LEU A 142 27.69 -13.91 -7.47
CA LEU A 142 26.37 -14.51 -7.68
C LEU A 142 25.74 -13.94 -8.95
N ALA A 143 25.15 -14.80 -9.76
CA ALA A 143 24.45 -14.44 -10.98
C ALA A 143 23.03 -15.03 -10.98
N VAL A 144 22.09 -14.31 -11.59
CA VAL A 144 20.68 -14.69 -11.71
C VAL A 144 20.29 -14.72 -13.18
N VAL A 145 19.81 -15.88 -13.64
CA VAL A 145 19.34 -16.11 -15.01
C VAL A 145 18.01 -16.84 -14.94
N SER A 146 16.94 -16.24 -15.47
CA SER A 146 15.60 -16.84 -15.58
C SER A 146 15.07 -17.48 -14.28
N GLY A 147 15.26 -16.80 -13.14
CA GLY A 147 14.81 -17.27 -11.82
C GLY A 147 15.76 -18.27 -11.13
N VAL A 148 16.78 -18.77 -11.83
CA VAL A 148 17.87 -19.57 -11.25
C VAL A 148 18.98 -18.63 -10.80
N THR A 149 19.44 -18.81 -9.58
CA THR A 149 20.56 -18.11 -8.97
C THR A 149 21.71 -19.08 -8.77
N VAL A 150 22.89 -18.70 -9.25
CA VAL A 150 24.14 -19.48 -9.08
C VAL A 150 25.14 -18.58 -8.39
N GLY A 151 25.73 -19.05 -7.30
CA GLY A 151 26.71 -18.31 -6.53
C GLY A 151 27.91 -19.16 -6.16
N ALA A 152 29.07 -18.51 -6.04
CA ALA A 152 30.31 -19.10 -5.57
C ALA A 152 30.95 -18.20 -4.52
N HIS A 153 31.66 -18.82 -3.59
CA HIS A 153 32.37 -18.16 -2.51
C HIS A 153 33.74 -18.80 -2.33
N GLY A 154 34.74 -17.96 -2.04
CA GLY A 154 36.07 -18.39 -1.64
C GLY A 154 36.66 -17.42 -0.62
N ALA A 155 37.38 -17.95 0.35
CA ALA A 155 38.13 -17.20 1.35
C ALA A 155 39.55 -17.75 1.47
N PHE A 156 40.52 -16.84 1.54
CA PHE A 156 41.94 -17.15 1.63
C PHE A 156 42.54 -16.48 2.87
N ASN A 157 43.18 -17.28 3.72
CA ASN A 157 43.90 -16.78 4.89
C ASN A 157 45.35 -16.49 4.50
N VAL A 158 45.73 -15.22 4.56
CA VAL A 158 47.04 -14.73 4.12
C VAL A 158 48.15 -15.22 5.06
N ASN A 159 47.89 -15.26 6.37
CA ASN A 159 48.87 -15.74 7.36
C ASN A 159 49.21 -17.22 7.15
N LYS A 160 48.20 -18.06 6.88
CA LYS A 160 48.37 -19.49 6.66
C LYS A 160 48.75 -19.84 5.21
N SER A 161 48.74 -18.86 4.31
CA SER A 161 48.91 -19.06 2.87
C SER A 161 48.02 -20.20 2.32
N ALA A 162 46.79 -20.28 2.81
CA ALA A 162 45.88 -21.38 2.53
C ALA A 162 44.43 -20.90 2.36
N VAL A 163 43.68 -21.61 1.52
CA VAL A 163 42.22 -21.41 1.39
C VAL A 163 41.57 -21.79 2.71
N SER A 164 40.88 -20.84 3.33
CA SER A 164 40.22 -21.01 4.62
C SER A 164 38.76 -21.43 4.49
N ASP A 165 38.08 -20.99 3.43
CA ASP A 165 36.72 -21.41 3.13
C ASP A 165 36.43 -21.37 1.64
N TYR A 166 35.50 -22.20 1.18
CA TYR A 166 34.99 -22.15 -0.18
C TYR A 166 33.63 -22.85 -0.26
N GLY A 167 32.81 -22.45 -1.22
CA GLY A 167 31.49 -23.01 -1.38
C GLY A 167 30.77 -22.53 -2.63
N GLY A 168 29.68 -23.22 -2.92
CA GLY A 168 28.71 -22.83 -3.95
C GLY A 168 27.31 -22.74 -3.38
N ALA A 169 26.46 -22.00 -4.08
CA ALA A 169 25.04 -21.93 -3.84
C ALA A 169 24.28 -21.98 -5.17
N LEU A 170 23.18 -22.72 -5.18
CA LEU A 170 22.19 -22.78 -6.23
C LEU A 170 20.85 -22.43 -5.61
N ALA A 171 20.09 -21.52 -6.20
CA ALA A 171 18.71 -21.29 -5.79
C ALA A 171 17.80 -21.18 -6.99
N TYR A 172 16.54 -21.57 -6.82
CA TYR A 172 15.49 -21.37 -7.79
C TYR A 172 14.35 -20.63 -7.13
N ASN A 173 13.89 -19.55 -7.76
CA ASN A 173 12.79 -18.73 -7.29
C ASN A 173 11.60 -18.89 -8.26
N GLY A 174 10.56 -19.59 -7.82
CA GLY A 174 9.32 -19.83 -8.57
C GLY A 174 8.27 -18.72 -8.40
N GLY A 175 8.54 -17.71 -7.57
CA GLY A 175 7.61 -16.63 -7.25
C GLY A 175 7.07 -16.78 -5.83
N ASP A 176 6.12 -17.69 -5.65
CA ASP A 176 5.53 -18.10 -4.37
C ASP A 176 6.47 -18.99 -3.54
N PHE A 177 7.33 -19.78 -4.17
CA PHE A 177 8.34 -20.59 -3.49
C PHE A 177 9.78 -20.29 -3.91
N GLN A 178 10.72 -20.61 -3.03
CA GLN A 178 12.15 -20.60 -3.28
C GLN A 178 12.79 -21.87 -2.72
N VAL A 179 13.61 -22.52 -3.54
CA VAL A 179 14.46 -23.64 -3.12
C VAL A 179 15.90 -23.18 -3.21
N THR A 180 16.68 -23.38 -2.15
CA THR A 180 18.10 -23.00 -2.12
C THR A 180 18.93 -24.18 -1.63
N VAL A 181 20.00 -24.52 -2.34
CA VAL A 181 21.03 -25.46 -1.90
C VAL A 181 22.34 -24.71 -1.84
N ALA A 182 22.97 -24.66 -0.67
CA ALA A 182 24.25 -23.99 -0.48
C ALA A 182 25.19 -24.84 0.36
N THR A 183 26.48 -24.75 0.11
CA THR A 183 27.49 -25.44 0.91
C THR A 183 28.10 -24.51 1.95
N LYS A 184 28.37 -25.04 3.15
CA LYS A 184 29.01 -24.34 4.27
C LYS A 184 30.29 -25.08 4.68
N LYS A 185 31.19 -24.38 5.40
CA LYS A 185 32.40 -24.94 6.03
C LYS A 185 33.26 -25.72 5.04
N SER A 186 33.57 -25.14 3.88
CA SER A 186 34.45 -25.76 2.88
C SER A 186 33.90 -27.07 2.33
N LEU A 187 32.65 -27.03 1.87
CA LEU A 187 31.87 -28.18 1.38
C LEU A 187 31.57 -29.29 2.40
N LYS A 188 31.91 -29.11 3.68
CA LYS A 188 31.64 -30.12 4.72
C LYS A 188 30.17 -30.24 5.08
N THR A 189 29.39 -29.18 4.90
CA THR A 189 27.96 -29.19 5.19
C THR A 189 27.17 -28.72 3.98
N ILE A 190 26.16 -29.49 3.56
CA ILE A 190 25.21 -29.11 2.53
C ILE A 190 23.94 -28.61 3.22
N ASN A 191 23.56 -27.37 2.95
CA ASN A 191 22.37 -26.72 3.49
C ASN A 191 21.32 -26.58 2.39
N ALA A 192 20.22 -27.31 2.51
CA ALA A 192 19.08 -27.21 1.62
C ALA A 192 17.93 -26.49 2.34
N ASN A 193 17.35 -25.48 1.71
CA ASN A 193 16.26 -24.69 2.24
C ASN A 193 15.09 -24.66 1.28
N PHE A 194 13.90 -24.70 1.85
CA PHE A 194 12.64 -24.52 1.15
C PHE A 194 11.88 -23.37 1.82
N HIS A 195 11.36 -22.45 1.02
CA HIS A 195 10.50 -21.37 1.46
C HIS A 195 9.28 -21.36 0.55
N HIS A 196 8.07 -21.28 1.11
CA HIS A 196 6.83 -21.22 0.34
C HIS A 196 5.87 -20.25 1.00
N GLN A 197 5.52 -19.19 0.29
CA GLN A 197 4.46 -18.25 0.64
C GLN A 197 3.15 -18.80 0.07
N PHE A 198 2.37 -19.48 0.90
CA PHE A 198 1.13 -20.14 0.49
C PHE A 198 0.02 -19.13 0.18
N ASP A 199 -0.07 -18.08 1.00
CA ASP A 199 -0.97 -16.95 0.80
C ASP A 199 -0.35 -15.65 1.38
N ALA A 200 -1.15 -14.57 1.45
CA ALA A 200 -0.68 -13.29 2.00
C ALA A 200 -0.31 -13.34 3.49
N ASN A 201 -0.81 -14.34 4.22
CA ASN A 201 -0.74 -14.44 5.68
C ASN A 201 0.13 -15.62 6.15
N THR A 202 0.34 -16.64 5.31
CA THR A 202 0.89 -17.95 5.69
C THR A 202 2.15 -18.24 4.91
N ILE A 203 3.24 -18.49 5.64
CA ILE A 203 4.55 -18.83 5.09
C ILE A 203 5.05 -20.11 5.73
N TYR A 204 5.50 -21.06 4.92
CA TYR A 204 6.17 -22.27 5.36
C TYR A 204 7.65 -22.23 4.99
N ALA A 205 8.49 -22.79 5.85
CA ALA A 205 9.90 -22.97 5.58
C ALA A 205 10.42 -24.30 6.12
N ALA A 206 11.39 -24.87 5.42
CA ALA A 206 12.17 -26.01 5.89
C ALA A 206 13.65 -25.76 5.63
N SER A 207 14.51 -26.26 6.50
CA SER A 207 15.96 -26.20 6.39
C SER A 207 16.56 -27.54 6.79
N ILE A 208 17.42 -28.08 5.94
CA ILE A 208 18.17 -29.32 6.17
C ILE A 208 19.65 -28.96 6.12
N ASP A 209 20.38 -29.23 7.19
CA ASP A 209 21.84 -29.22 7.21
C ASP A 209 22.33 -30.69 7.24
N TYR A 210 22.97 -31.11 6.15
CA TYR A 210 23.60 -32.43 5.98
C TYR A 210 25.12 -32.29 6.15
N ASP A 211 25.70 -32.91 7.17
CA ASP A 211 27.13 -32.94 7.37
C ASP A 211 27.75 -34.12 6.60
N VAL A 212 28.55 -33.81 5.59
CA VAL A 212 29.13 -34.79 4.66
C VAL A 212 30.17 -35.68 5.34
N GLN A 213 30.82 -35.19 6.40
CA GLN A 213 31.88 -35.94 7.08
C GLN A 213 31.32 -36.96 8.06
N THR A 214 30.26 -36.60 8.77
CA THR A 214 29.65 -37.41 9.83
C THR A 214 28.37 -38.13 9.38
N ALA A 215 27.85 -37.81 8.19
CA ALA A 215 26.53 -38.21 7.71
C ALA A 215 25.38 -37.81 8.66
N ALA A 216 25.61 -36.79 9.49
CA ALA A 216 24.63 -36.28 10.43
C ALA A 216 23.66 -35.30 9.74
N ASN A 217 22.38 -35.38 10.11
CA ASN A 217 21.30 -34.60 9.50
C ASN A 217 20.57 -33.78 10.56
N ALA A 218 20.50 -32.47 10.36
CA ALA A 218 19.67 -31.58 11.15
C ALA A 218 18.55 -31.00 10.27
N LEU A 219 17.30 -31.39 10.54
CA LEU A 219 16.12 -30.92 9.82
C LEU A 219 15.32 -29.99 10.74
N THR A 220 14.94 -28.82 10.22
CA THR A 220 14.05 -27.86 10.87
C THR A 220 12.89 -27.56 9.93
N LEU A 221 11.66 -27.69 10.40
CA LEU A 221 10.45 -27.30 9.68
C LEU A 221 9.70 -26.27 10.49
N GLY A 222 9.12 -25.28 9.86
CA GLY A 222 8.33 -24.28 10.57
C GLY A 222 7.53 -23.40 9.63
N GLY A 223 6.84 -22.44 10.24
CA GLY A 223 6.04 -21.48 9.52
C GLY A 223 5.66 -20.28 10.36
N ARG A 224 5.06 -19.32 9.67
CA ARG A 224 4.53 -18.07 10.21
C ARG A 224 3.13 -17.86 9.66
N TYR A 225 2.23 -17.45 10.54
CA TYR A 225 0.82 -17.21 10.23
C TYR A 225 0.38 -15.87 10.81
N ALA A 226 0.16 -14.88 9.95
CA ALA A 226 -0.41 -13.59 10.30
C ALA A 226 -1.93 -13.74 10.41
N VAL A 227 -2.46 -13.75 11.63
CA VAL A 227 -3.90 -13.87 11.90
C VAL A 227 -4.63 -12.61 11.45
N ASP A 228 -4.04 -11.46 11.79
CA ASP A 228 -4.52 -10.13 11.47
C ASP A 228 -3.33 -9.16 11.34
N LYS A 229 -3.59 -7.85 11.28
CA LYS A 229 -2.54 -6.82 11.13
C LYS A 229 -1.62 -6.68 12.35
N ASP A 230 -2.07 -7.14 13.51
CA ASP A 230 -1.44 -6.92 14.80
C ASP A 230 -0.88 -8.22 15.40
N THR A 231 -1.35 -9.39 14.98
CA THR A 231 -1.01 -10.69 15.58
C THR A 231 -0.43 -11.68 14.58
N THR A 232 0.74 -12.22 14.90
CA THR A 232 1.41 -13.27 14.11
C THR A 232 1.79 -14.45 15.01
N TYR A 233 1.41 -15.65 14.60
CA TYR A 233 1.85 -16.91 15.20
C TYR A 233 3.02 -17.51 14.43
N LEU A 234 3.95 -18.09 15.16
CA LEU A 234 5.14 -18.74 14.63
C LEU A 234 5.29 -20.09 15.30
N GLY A 235 5.63 -21.11 14.51
CA GLY A 235 5.93 -22.43 15.02
C GLY A 235 7.04 -23.10 14.22
N LYS A 236 7.93 -23.83 14.91
CA LYS A 236 8.94 -24.68 14.27
C LYS A 236 9.23 -25.92 15.10
N VAL A 237 9.69 -26.97 14.42
CA VAL A 237 10.10 -28.24 14.98
C VAL A 237 11.44 -28.64 14.37
N ASN A 238 12.34 -29.15 15.21
CA ASN A 238 13.67 -29.61 14.80
C ASN A 238 13.77 -31.15 14.98
N SER A 239 14.63 -31.81 14.20
CA SER A 239 14.93 -33.25 14.30
C SER A 239 15.49 -33.66 15.67
N ASP A 240 16.07 -32.70 16.40
CA ASP A 240 16.53 -32.90 17.76
C ASP A 240 15.38 -33.07 18.76
N GLY A 241 14.13 -32.85 18.35
CA GLY A 241 12.94 -33.02 19.19
C GLY A 241 12.45 -31.74 19.86
N PHE A 242 13.03 -30.59 19.50
CA PHE A 242 12.58 -29.30 20.02
C PHE A 242 11.41 -28.75 19.22
N VAL A 243 10.36 -28.34 19.93
CA VAL A 243 9.21 -27.60 19.40
C VAL A 243 9.30 -26.17 19.91
N SER A 244 9.37 -25.20 19.01
CA SER A 244 9.38 -23.76 19.36
C SER A 244 8.13 -23.07 18.86
N LEU A 245 7.50 -22.30 19.73
CA LEU A 245 6.33 -21.49 19.42
C LEU A 245 6.62 -20.04 19.77
N ALA A 246 6.13 -19.10 18.98
CA ALA A 246 6.17 -17.68 19.32
C ALA A 246 4.91 -16.96 18.84
N VAL A 247 4.53 -15.92 19.58
CA VAL A 247 3.44 -15.01 19.26
C VAL A 247 4.00 -13.60 19.27
N VAL A 248 3.84 -12.88 18.16
CA VAL A 248 4.12 -11.44 18.08
C VAL A 248 2.79 -10.72 18.02
N GLN A 249 2.52 -9.89 19.03
CA GLN A 249 1.29 -9.12 19.14
C GLN A 249 1.61 -7.62 19.28
N LYS A 250 1.07 -6.82 18.37
CA LYS A 250 1.13 -5.36 18.41
C LYS A 250 0.01 -4.85 19.31
N VAL A 251 0.36 -4.48 20.53
CA VAL A 251 -0.61 -4.03 21.56
C VAL A 251 -1.07 -2.60 21.27
N THR A 252 -0.15 -1.75 20.82
CA THR A 252 -0.43 -0.40 20.33
C THR A 252 0.47 -0.10 19.13
N PRO A 253 0.24 0.98 18.36
CA PRO A 253 1.13 1.37 17.26
C PRO A 253 2.61 1.48 17.61
N PHE A 254 2.94 1.72 18.89
CA PHE A 254 4.28 1.92 19.43
C PHE A 254 4.76 0.79 20.36
N LEU A 255 3.93 -0.22 20.67
CA LEU A 255 4.26 -1.31 21.59
C LEU A 255 3.97 -2.67 20.95
N SER A 256 5.00 -3.50 20.83
CA SER A 256 4.88 -4.89 20.39
C SER A 256 5.35 -5.84 21.50
N LEU A 257 4.53 -6.84 21.81
CA LEU A 257 4.80 -7.91 22.74
C LEU A 257 5.14 -9.19 21.96
N THR A 258 6.25 -9.84 22.32
CA THR A 258 6.66 -11.13 21.76
C THR A 258 6.75 -12.15 22.88
N THR A 259 5.95 -13.20 22.81
CA THR A 259 5.99 -14.31 23.77
C THR A 259 6.50 -15.54 23.05
N SER A 260 7.47 -16.26 23.61
CA SER A 260 8.03 -17.45 22.98
C SER A 260 8.21 -18.60 23.97
N ALA A 261 8.13 -19.82 23.45
CA ALA A 261 8.37 -21.05 24.18
C ALA A 261 9.22 -22.00 23.32
N HIS A 262 10.16 -22.67 23.96
CA HIS A 262 11.01 -23.70 23.37
C HIS A 262 10.91 -24.93 24.27
N ILE A 263 10.37 -26.02 23.73
CA ILE A 263 10.00 -27.21 24.50
C ILE A 263 10.79 -28.39 23.94
N ASP A 264 11.47 -29.12 24.82
CA ASP A 264 12.08 -30.40 24.49
C ASP A 264 11.01 -31.50 24.54
N ALA A 265 10.53 -31.93 23.38
CA ALA A 265 9.48 -32.95 23.31
C ALA A 265 10.01 -34.37 23.57
N LYS A 266 11.34 -34.59 23.52
CA LYS A 266 11.94 -35.89 23.87
C LYS A 266 12.09 -36.05 25.37
N HIS A 267 12.41 -34.96 26.07
CA HIS A 267 12.56 -34.95 27.53
C HIS A 267 11.62 -33.92 28.16
N PHE A 268 10.32 -34.20 28.12
CA PHE A 268 9.31 -33.26 28.61
C PHE A 268 9.43 -32.99 30.12
N GLU A 269 9.91 -33.95 30.90
CA GLU A 269 10.15 -33.81 32.35
C GLU A 269 11.46 -33.08 32.69
N GLY A 270 12.30 -32.76 31.67
CA GLY A 270 13.58 -32.11 31.89
C GLY A 270 13.50 -30.58 32.02
N ASP A 271 14.62 -29.98 32.45
CA ASP A 271 14.75 -28.52 32.64
C ASP A 271 15.21 -27.77 31.38
N SER A 272 15.18 -28.41 30.20
CA SER A 272 15.68 -27.83 28.94
C SER A 272 14.70 -26.86 28.26
N HIS A 273 13.48 -26.71 28.81
CA HIS A 273 12.47 -25.79 28.30
C HIS A 273 12.86 -24.33 28.53
N LYS A 274 12.60 -23.46 27.53
CA LYS A 274 12.89 -22.03 27.62
C LYS A 274 11.67 -21.21 27.30
N PHE A 275 11.43 -20.17 28.09
CA PHE A 275 10.33 -19.24 27.91
C PHE A 275 10.87 -17.82 27.79
N GLY A 276 10.52 -17.16 26.69
CA GLY A 276 10.93 -15.79 26.40
C GLY A 276 9.78 -14.82 26.44
N LEU A 277 10.12 -13.59 26.84
CA LEU A 277 9.21 -12.45 26.85
C LEU A 277 9.98 -11.23 26.33
N GLY A 278 9.59 -10.74 25.17
CA GLY A 278 10.14 -9.59 24.50
C GLY A 278 9.16 -8.43 24.48
N LEU A 279 9.57 -7.26 24.96
CA LEU A 279 8.84 -6.01 24.78
C LEU A 279 9.62 -5.12 23.83
N THR A 280 9.01 -4.70 22.72
CA THR A 280 9.59 -3.74 21.79
C THR A 280 8.75 -2.47 21.79
N ILE A 281 9.35 -1.35 22.19
CA ILE A 281 8.75 -0.03 22.18
C ILE A 281 9.40 0.76 21.05
N GLU A 282 8.60 1.27 20.11
CA GLU A 282 9.06 2.14 19.02
C GLU A 282 8.46 3.54 19.21
N ILE A 283 9.29 4.47 19.66
CA ILE A 283 8.92 5.87 19.87
C ILE A 283 9.48 6.67 18.71
N PHE A 284 8.58 7.22 17.89
CA PHE A 284 8.97 8.17 16.86
C PHE A 284 8.84 9.58 17.45
N ALA A 285 9.95 10.31 17.57
CA ALA A 285 9.87 11.76 17.64
C ALA A 285 9.40 12.21 16.25
N SER A 286 8.08 12.28 16.08
CA SER A 286 7.50 12.88 14.88
C SER A 286 8.12 14.26 14.73
N LYS A 287 8.45 14.65 13.48
CA LYS A 287 8.53 16.08 13.15
C LYS A 287 7.24 16.68 13.73
N ARG A 288 7.36 17.64 14.64
CA ARG A 288 6.18 18.29 15.21
C ARG A 288 5.55 19.05 14.05
N VAL A 289 4.49 18.49 13.48
CA VAL A 289 3.69 19.23 12.52
C VAL A 289 3.03 20.34 13.33
N GLN A 290 3.41 21.57 13.04
CA GLN A 290 2.80 22.74 13.61
C GLN A 290 1.78 23.28 12.63
N CYS A 291 0.53 23.40 13.03
CA CYS A 291 -0.56 23.85 12.18
C CYS A 291 -1.36 24.96 12.86
N ALA A 292 -1.78 25.95 12.08
CA ALA A 292 -2.89 26.82 12.45
C ALA A 292 -4.14 26.33 11.70
N ILE A 293 -5.27 26.29 12.39
CA ILE A 293 -6.53 25.78 11.87
C ILE A 293 -7.56 26.89 11.94
N SER A 294 -8.43 26.97 10.94
CA SER A 294 -9.61 27.84 10.99
C SER A 294 -10.86 27.01 10.72
N LEU A 295 -11.91 27.26 11.49
CA LEU A 295 -13.11 26.43 11.56
C LEU A 295 -14.36 27.31 11.49
N THR A 296 -15.41 26.83 10.81
CA THR A 296 -16.72 27.51 10.71
C THR A 296 -17.86 26.51 10.94
N GLY A 297 -19.04 27.05 11.28
CA GLY A 297 -20.25 26.25 11.43
C GLY A 297 -20.08 25.05 12.37
N GLY A 298 -20.58 23.88 11.96
CA GLY A 298 -20.53 22.65 12.76
C GLY A 298 -19.12 22.09 13.00
N GLY A 299 -18.10 22.56 12.27
CA GLY A 299 -16.70 22.18 12.48
C GLY A 299 -16.10 22.76 13.76
N GLY A 300 -16.73 23.78 14.36
CA GLY A 300 -16.29 24.38 15.62
C GLY A 300 -16.22 23.40 16.79
N ASN A 301 -17.02 22.32 16.78
CA ASN A 301 -17.00 21.29 17.81
C ASN A 301 -15.65 20.56 17.93
N VAL A 302 -14.89 20.47 16.83
CA VAL A 302 -13.56 19.86 16.79
C VAL A 302 -12.54 20.65 17.61
N SER A 303 -12.76 21.96 17.80
CA SER A 303 -11.86 22.80 18.60
C SER A 303 -11.77 22.35 20.06
N GLY A 304 -12.89 21.93 20.66
CA GLY A 304 -12.92 21.43 22.04
C GLY A 304 -12.15 20.13 22.21
N GLU A 305 -12.30 19.19 21.26
CA GLU A 305 -11.59 17.91 21.27
C GLU A 305 -10.07 18.09 21.07
N MET A 306 -9.67 18.98 20.16
CA MET A 306 -8.27 19.31 19.92
C MET A 306 -7.63 20.02 21.12
N LEU A 307 -8.27 21.05 21.68
CA LEU A 307 -7.75 21.79 22.84
C LEU A 307 -7.75 20.95 24.12
N GLY A 308 -8.65 19.98 24.23
CA GLY A 308 -8.71 19.03 25.35
C GLY A 308 -7.63 17.94 25.32
N THR A 309 -6.90 17.79 24.21
CA THR A 309 -5.87 16.76 24.07
C THR A 309 -4.54 17.22 24.69
N CYS A 310 -3.99 16.46 25.64
CA CYS A 310 -2.68 16.76 26.22
C CYS A 310 -1.59 16.82 25.14
N GLY A 311 -0.80 17.90 25.13
CA GLY A 311 0.25 18.12 24.13
C GLY A 311 -0.21 18.81 22.84
N ALA A 312 -1.50 19.14 22.71
CA ALA A 312 -2.04 19.86 21.55
C ALA A 312 -1.31 21.19 21.30
N SER A 313 -0.85 21.90 22.33
CA SER A 313 -0.06 23.14 22.19
C SER A 313 1.29 22.99 21.48
N SER A 314 1.78 21.75 21.31
CA SER A 314 3.00 21.47 20.55
C SER A 314 2.78 21.26 19.05
N THR A 315 1.52 21.15 18.63
CA THR A 315 1.07 20.86 17.25
C THR A 315 0.14 21.96 16.74
N LEU A 316 -0.77 22.46 17.58
CA LEU A 316 -1.76 23.47 17.23
C LEU A 316 -1.24 24.85 17.63
N LEU A 317 -0.75 25.60 16.64
CA LEU A 317 -0.27 26.97 16.82
C LEU A 317 -1.44 27.91 17.12
N GLU A 318 -2.54 27.72 16.38
CA GLU A 318 -3.72 28.54 16.56
C GLU A 318 -4.99 27.88 16.05
N VAL A 319 -6.12 28.21 16.67
CA VAL A 319 -7.48 27.91 16.19
C VAL A 319 -8.24 29.22 16.01
N SER A 320 -8.71 29.50 14.80
CA SER A 320 -9.61 30.63 14.52
C SER A 320 -11.03 30.15 14.24
N LEU A 321 -12.01 30.79 14.86
CA LEU A 321 -13.42 30.49 14.71
C LEU A 321 -14.20 31.71 14.20
N PRO A 322 -14.09 32.09 12.91
CA PRO A 322 -14.90 33.16 12.34
C PRO A 322 -16.36 32.72 12.21
N TYR A 323 -17.11 32.83 13.32
CA TYR A 323 -18.43 32.23 13.46
C TYR A 323 -19.57 33.05 12.85
N TYR A 324 -19.42 34.38 12.82
CA TYR A 324 -20.39 35.30 12.23
C TYR A 324 -19.98 35.71 10.82
N GLN A 325 -20.94 36.03 9.94
CA GLN A 325 -20.66 36.27 8.52
C GLN A 325 -19.71 37.46 8.34
N GLN A 326 -19.89 38.53 9.11
CA GLN A 326 -18.97 39.67 9.08
C GLN A 326 -17.57 39.30 9.58
N SER A 327 -17.47 38.44 10.59
CA SER A 327 -16.19 37.95 11.12
C SER A 327 -15.44 37.08 10.11
N LEU A 328 -16.15 36.30 9.29
CA LEU A 328 -15.57 35.55 8.18
C LEU A 328 -15.05 36.47 7.08
N VAL A 329 -15.82 37.49 6.70
CA VAL A 329 -15.43 38.49 5.70
C VAL A 329 -14.16 39.24 6.13
N GLU A 330 -14.11 39.63 7.41
CA GLU A 330 -12.94 40.29 8.00
C GLU A 330 -11.74 39.33 8.09
N PHE A 331 -11.93 38.09 8.56
CA PHE A 331 -10.87 37.09 8.65
C PHE A 331 -10.23 36.80 7.28
N LEU A 332 -11.05 36.77 6.22
CA LEU A 332 -10.62 36.51 4.84
C LEU A 332 -10.17 37.76 4.07
N ASN A 333 -10.23 38.96 4.66
CA ASN A 333 -9.98 40.24 3.97
C ASN A 333 -10.79 40.41 2.67
N LEU A 334 -12.05 39.99 2.65
CA LEU A 334 -12.92 40.14 1.48
C LEU A 334 -13.53 41.54 1.43
N SER A 335 -13.58 42.16 0.23
CA SER A 335 -14.26 43.44 0.05
C SER A 335 -15.79 43.28 0.21
N PRO A 336 -16.48 44.17 0.95
CA PRO A 336 -17.93 44.12 1.14
C PRO A 336 -18.72 44.05 -0.18
N ASP A 337 -18.20 44.68 -1.23
CA ASP A 337 -18.83 44.77 -2.56
C ASP A 337 -18.84 43.42 -3.30
N VAL A 338 -17.86 42.55 -3.04
CA VAL A 338 -17.73 41.22 -3.65
C VAL A 338 -18.73 40.24 -3.00
N VAL A 339 -18.92 40.36 -1.70
CA VAL A 339 -19.84 39.52 -0.92
C VAL A 339 -21.31 39.87 -1.23
N GLN A 340 -21.60 41.13 -1.56
CA GLN A 340 -22.95 41.58 -1.95
C GLN A 340 -23.32 41.28 -3.42
N ARG A 341 -22.34 41.18 -4.32
CA ARG A 341 -22.57 40.90 -5.76
C ARG A 341 -22.70 39.41 -6.09
N GLU A 342 -22.07 38.53 -5.31
CA GLU A 342 -22.10 37.09 -5.56
C GLU A 342 -23.21 36.39 -4.76
N VAL A 343 -23.86 35.41 -5.38
CA VAL A 343 -25.03 34.69 -4.84
C VAL A 343 -24.73 34.12 -3.44
N PRO A 344 -25.65 34.16 -2.46
CA PRO A 344 -25.45 33.72 -1.06
C PRO A 344 -24.93 32.29 -0.86
N THR A 345 -24.88 31.46 -1.90
CA THR A 345 -24.33 30.10 -1.85
C THR A 345 -22.81 30.03 -2.03
N ARG A 346 -22.19 31.00 -2.72
CA ARG A 346 -20.75 30.95 -3.07
C ARG A 346 -19.84 31.26 -1.89
N PHE A 347 -20.26 32.17 -1.02
CA PHE A 347 -19.58 32.51 0.24
C PHE A 347 -20.29 31.94 1.48
N SER A 348 -20.99 30.82 1.34
CA SER A 348 -21.49 30.07 2.50
C SER A 348 -20.33 29.56 3.35
N PHE A 349 -20.52 29.47 4.68
CA PHE A 349 -19.53 28.93 5.62
C PHE A 349 -19.04 27.51 5.27
N SER A 350 -19.82 26.76 4.49
CA SER A 350 -19.52 25.40 4.03
C SER A 350 -19.11 25.32 2.55
N SER A 351 -18.86 26.45 1.88
CA SER A 351 -18.43 26.43 0.48
C SER A 351 -16.97 26.02 0.34
N GLN A 352 -16.66 25.32 -0.76
CA GLN A 352 -15.29 24.89 -1.06
C GLN A 352 -14.34 26.10 -1.19
N GLU A 353 -14.80 27.18 -1.81
CA GLU A 353 -14.01 28.40 -2.01
C GLU A 353 -13.65 29.05 -0.67
N VAL A 354 -14.60 29.18 0.27
CA VAL A 354 -14.35 29.67 1.62
C VAL A 354 -13.37 28.76 2.36
N SER A 355 -13.52 27.43 2.25
CA SER A 355 -12.60 26.49 2.90
C SER A 355 -11.14 26.62 2.41
N ILE A 356 -10.94 26.87 1.11
CA ILE A 356 -9.63 27.08 0.52
C ILE A 356 -9.03 28.42 0.97
N LEU A 357 -9.83 29.48 0.99
CA LEU A 357 -9.38 30.80 1.47
C LEU A 357 -9.02 30.76 2.96
N MET A 358 -9.83 30.07 3.77
CA MET A 358 -9.57 29.85 5.19
C MET A 358 -8.30 29.03 5.42
N ALA A 359 -8.06 27.98 4.63
CA ALA A 359 -6.82 27.20 4.68
C ALA A 359 -5.59 28.05 4.32
N LYS A 360 -5.67 28.87 3.26
CA LYS A 360 -4.60 29.81 2.88
C LYS A 360 -4.32 30.82 3.99
N LYS A 361 -5.37 31.40 4.59
CA LYS A 361 -5.24 32.36 5.68
C LYS A 361 -4.65 31.75 6.94
N SER A 362 -5.04 30.51 7.26
CA SER A 362 -4.43 29.73 8.34
C SER A 362 -2.95 29.45 8.08
N LEU A 363 -2.57 29.12 6.85
CA LEU A 363 -1.15 28.92 6.49
C LEU A 363 -0.34 30.21 6.62
N GLU A 364 -0.86 31.36 6.16
CA GLU A 364 -0.22 32.67 6.35
C GLU A 364 0.02 32.95 7.83
N ARG A 365 -0.97 32.67 8.69
CA ARG A 365 -0.86 32.90 10.12
C ARG A 365 0.09 31.92 10.81
N ALA A 366 0.12 30.66 10.39
CA ALA A 366 1.14 29.71 10.85
C ALA A 366 2.57 30.20 10.53
N ARG A 367 2.78 30.74 9.32
CA ARG A 367 4.07 31.32 8.89
C ARG A 367 4.45 32.59 9.65
N ALA A 368 3.47 33.37 10.10
CA ALA A 368 3.70 34.54 10.92
C ALA A 368 4.05 34.19 12.38
N LEU A 369 3.53 33.06 12.89
CA LEU A 369 3.75 32.60 14.26
C LEU A 369 5.04 31.80 14.43
N VAL A 370 5.51 31.11 13.39
CA VAL A 370 6.74 30.31 13.42
C VAL A 370 7.59 30.61 12.18
N PRO A 371 8.86 31.05 12.34
CA PRO A 371 9.79 31.24 11.24
C PRO A 371 9.97 29.96 10.42
N LEU A 372 10.06 30.08 9.09
CA LEU A 372 10.18 28.92 8.18
C LEU A 372 11.42 28.05 8.44
N ASP A 373 12.49 28.66 8.96
CA ASP A 373 13.72 27.97 9.38
C ASP A 373 13.47 26.94 10.50
N ASP A 374 12.43 27.16 11.33
CA ASP A 374 12.00 26.25 12.40
C ASP A 374 10.88 25.29 11.96
N ALA A 375 10.15 25.58 10.88
CA ALA A 375 8.89 24.90 10.52
C ALA A 375 9.00 23.80 9.45
N ALA A 376 9.95 23.81 8.50
CA ALA A 376 10.08 22.70 7.54
C ALA A 376 11.41 22.63 6.79
N LYS A 377 12.04 21.45 6.81
CA LYS A 377 12.93 21.01 5.72
C LYS A 377 12.10 20.57 4.51
N CYS A 378 11.98 21.48 3.54
CA CYS A 378 11.99 21.35 2.07
C CYS A 378 11.11 20.34 1.29
N GLU A 379 10.52 19.30 1.87
CA GLU A 379 9.84 18.25 1.06
C GLU A 379 8.41 18.62 0.64
N ASP A 380 7.58 19.14 1.54
CA ASP A 380 6.17 19.44 1.24
C ASP A 380 6.00 20.64 0.30
N GLU A 381 6.93 21.59 0.32
CA GLU A 381 6.93 22.77 -0.56
C GLU A 381 7.30 22.39 -2.00
N CYS A 382 8.28 21.49 -2.18
CA CYS A 382 8.66 20.98 -3.49
C CYS A 382 7.54 20.15 -4.12
N VAL A 383 6.92 19.25 -3.34
CA VAL A 383 5.77 18.44 -3.80
C VAL A 383 4.56 19.31 -4.13
N GLY A 384 4.25 20.32 -3.30
CA GLY A 384 3.18 21.28 -3.57
C GLY A 384 3.41 22.07 -4.87
N ASN A 385 4.62 22.60 -5.07
CA ASN A 385 4.98 23.34 -6.27
C ASN A 385 4.99 22.46 -7.53
N LEU A 386 5.40 21.19 -7.42
CA LEU A 386 5.33 20.20 -8.51
C LEU A 386 3.89 19.92 -8.95
N ILE A 387 2.97 19.76 -7.99
CA ILE A 387 1.55 19.54 -8.28
C ILE A 387 0.94 20.78 -8.93
N VAL A 388 1.25 21.98 -8.41
CA VAL A 388 0.73 23.24 -8.99
C VAL A 388 1.33 23.50 -10.38
N LEU A 389 2.61 23.19 -10.60
CA LEU A 389 3.23 23.29 -11.93
C LEU A 389 2.58 22.31 -12.92
N ALA A 390 2.30 21.08 -12.51
CA ALA A 390 1.60 20.10 -13.34
C ALA A 390 0.18 20.56 -13.70
N LEU A 391 -0.55 21.15 -12.74
CA LEU A 391 -1.88 21.70 -12.96
C LEU A 391 -1.85 22.96 -13.85
N ALA A 392 -0.86 23.85 -13.66
CA ALA A 392 -0.68 25.04 -14.49
C ALA A 392 -0.38 24.65 -15.95
N LYS A 393 0.49 23.65 -16.16
CA LYS A 393 0.76 23.08 -17.49
C LYS A 393 -0.47 22.46 -18.12
N ALA A 394 -1.23 21.66 -17.36
CA ALA A 394 -2.49 21.08 -17.83
C ALA A 394 -3.54 22.15 -18.18
N ALA A 395 -3.54 23.27 -17.46
CA ALA A 395 -4.43 24.40 -17.68
C ALA A 395 -3.91 25.44 -18.71
N ARG A 396 -2.72 25.21 -19.30
CA ARG A 396 -2.03 26.15 -20.21
C ARG A 396 -1.79 27.55 -19.61
N VAL A 397 -1.53 27.62 -18.31
CA VAL A 397 -1.18 28.85 -17.59
C VAL A 397 0.35 28.94 -17.45
N ASP A 398 0.92 30.13 -17.59
CA ASP A 398 2.37 30.34 -17.45
C ASP A 398 2.84 30.00 -16.03
N GLY A 399 3.76 29.04 -15.93
CA GLY A 399 4.28 28.47 -14.69
C GLY A 399 5.77 28.77 -14.44
N ALA A 400 6.37 29.69 -15.19
CA ALA A 400 7.82 29.94 -15.13
C ALA A 400 8.32 30.30 -13.72
N SER A 401 7.53 31.07 -12.94
CA SER A 401 7.86 31.43 -11.55
C SER A 401 7.87 30.24 -10.59
N LEU A 402 7.01 29.24 -10.82
CA LEU A 402 6.94 28.00 -10.04
C LEU A 402 8.12 27.08 -10.37
N GLN A 403 8.58 27.11 -11.62
CA GLN A 403 9.75 26.35 -12.06
C GLN A 403 11.03 26.86 -11.40
N THR A 404 11.20 28.19 -11.30
CA THR A 404 12.30 28.82 -10.54
C THR A 404 12.23 28.49 -9.04
N ALA A 405 11.02 28.41 -8.47
CA ALA A 405 10.80 28.05 -7.07
C ALA A 405 11.06 26.56 -6.76
N LEU A 406 11.10 25.70 -7.78
CA LEU A 406 11.44 24.27 -7.66
C LEU A 406 12.95 24.02 -7.72
N THR A 407 13.73 24.94 -8.30
CA THR A 407 15.18 24.83 -8.48
C THR A 407 15.95 25.88 -7.66
N VAL A 408 15.53 26.14 -6.43
CA VAL A 408 16.17 27.14 -5.54
C VAL A 408 17.49 26.61 -4.96
N HIS A 409 17.71 25.29 -4.99
CA HIS A 409 18.95 24.65 -4.58
C HIS A 409 19.84 24.36 -5.80
N GLU A 410 21.11 24.79 -5.77
CA GLU A 410 22.07 24.69 -6.89
C GLU A 410 22.38 23.26 -7.40
N LEU A 411 21.83 22.22 -6.77
CA LEU A 411 22.06 20.81 -7.09
C LEU A 411 20.84 20.06 -7.64
N ASP A 412 19.66 20.69 -7.68
CA ASP A 412 18.42 20.02 -8.12
C ASP A 412 18.19 20.22 -9.63
N THR A 413 17.90 19.12 -10.34
CA THR A 413 17.58 19.12 -11.78
C THR A 413 16.22 18.48 -12.02
N LEU A 414 15.30 19.22 -12.64
CA LEU A 414 13.99 18.72 -13.05
C LEU A 414 14.10 18.07 -14.43
N THR A 415 13.77 16.79 -14.54
CA THR A 415 13.68 16.06 -15.81
C THR A 415 12.23 15.68 -16.08
N GLU A 416 11.73 16.04 -17.27
CA GLU A 416 10.34 15.78 -17.68
C GLU A 416 10.30 14.71 -18.77
N HIS A 417 9.48 13.69 -18.55
CA HIS A 417 9.15 12.68 -19.55
C HIS A 417 7.66 12.79 -19.88
N ALA A 418 7.36 13.12 -21.14
CA ALA A 418 6.01 13.10 -21.68
C ALA A 418 5.84 11.88 -22.58
N THR A 419 4.69 11.23 -22.50
CA THR A 419 4.29 10.16 -23.42
C THR A 419 2.97 10.59 -24.06
N GLU A 420 2.99 10.83 -25.37
CA GLU A 420 1.77 11.14 -26.11
C GLU A 420 0.98 9.85 -26.32
N PHE A 421 -0.29 9.85 -25.92
CA PHE A 421 -1.22 8.78 -26.22
C PHE A 421 -2.08 9.19 -27.41
N ASP A 422 -2.18 8.34 -28.43
CA ASP A 422 -3.12 8.54 -29.54
C ASP A 422 -4.56 8.56 -29.01
N ASP A 423 -5.31 9.62 -29.28
CA ASP A 423 -6.70 9.86 -28.85
C ASP A 423 -7.71 8.91 -29.52
N SER A 424 -7.28 8.08 -30.46
CA SER A 424 -8.13 7.04 -31.08
C SER A 424 -8.59 5.98 -30.05
N ILE A 425 -9.82 5.46 -30.19
CA ILE A 425 -10.28 4.31 -29.39
C ILE A 425 -9.39 3.11 -29.75
N PRO A 426 -8.60 2.55 -28.81
CA PRO A 426 -7.64 1.50 -29.12
C PRO A 426 -8.32 0.26 -29.71
N SER A 427 -7.75 -0.29 -30.78
CA SER A 427 -8.20 -1.53 -31.40
C SER A 427 -8.23 -2.73 -30.43
N SER A 428 -7.46 -2.67 -29.34
CA SER A 428 -7.43 -3.67 -28.27
C SER A 428 -8.73 -3.71 -27.46
N LEU A 429 -9.41 -2.57 -27.29
CA LEU A 429 -10.73 -2.50 -26.64
C LEU A 429 -11.81 -3.15 -27.52
N MET A 430 -11.61 -3.17 -28.85
CA MET A 430 -12.48 -3.82 -29.83
C MET A 430 -12.11 -5.28 -30.13
N SER A 431 -10.96 -5.76 -29.64
CA SER A 431 -10.54 -7.14 -29.88
C SER A 431 -11.31 -8.10 -28.97
N THR A 432 -11.99 -9.07 -29.57
CA THR A 432 -12.82 -10.08 -28.89
C THR A 432 -12.01 -11.24 -28.29
N SER A 433 -10.68 -11.10 -28.17
CA SER A 433 -9.81 -12.18 -27.71
C SER A 433 -9.77 -12.28 -26.18
N SER A 434 -9.96 -13.49 -25.64
CA SER A 434 -10.11 -13.80 -24.21
C SER A 434 -8.87 -13.59 -23.35
N ASN A 435 -7.77 -13.04 -23.91
CA ASN A 435 -6.48 -12.87 -23.23
C ASN A 435 -6.04 -11.40 -23.08
N SER A 436 -6.89 -10.42 -23.42
CA SER A 436 -6.52 -9.01 -23.23
C SER A 436 -6.72 -8.58 -21.77
N THR A 437 -5.71 -7.96 -21.16
CA THR A 437 -5.85 -7.19 -19.91
C THR A 437 -7.05 -6.25 -20.01
N THR A 438 -7.99 -6.35 -19.07
CA THR A 438 -9.18 -5.48 -19.02
C THR A 438 -8.76 -4.02 -18.85
N THR A 439 -8.95 -3.22 -19.89
CA THR A 439 -8.67 -1.78 -19.91
C THR A 439 -9.95 -0.96 -19.73
N THR A 440 -9.81 0.25 -19.19
CA THR A 440 -10.91 1.23 -19.05
C THR A 440 -10.57 2.51 -19.79
N ILE A 441 -11.56 3.07 -20.48
CA ILE A 441 -11.43 4.38 -21.14
C ILE A 441 -12.58 5.25 -20.70
N ALA A 442 -12.30 6.35 -20.02
CA ALA A 442 -13.31 7.31 -19.60
C ALA A 442 -13.29 8.57 -20.45
N LEU A 443 -14.48 9.02 -20.85
CA LEU A 443 -14.72 10.23 -21.61
C LEU A 443 -15.54 11.22 -20.76
N PHE A 444 -15.06 12.46 -20.72
CA PHE A 444 -15.66 13.54 -19.94
C PHE A 444 -16.14 14.68 -20.86
N PRO A 445 -17.14 15.49 -20.44
CA PRO A 445 -17.69 16.59 -21.23
C PRO A 445 -16.70 17.67 -21.71
N ASN A 446 -15.50 17.72 -21.14
CA ASN A 446 -14.47 18.70 -21.50
C ASN A 446 -13.44 18.15 -22.51
N ASN A 447 -13.80 17.14 -23.31
CA ASN A 447 -12.89 16.39 -24.19
C ASN A 447 -11.70 15.75 -23.46
N VAL A 448 -11.85 15.47 -22.16
CA VAL A 448 -10.83 14.76 -21.39
C VAL A 448 -11.05 13.27 -21.52
N ILE A 449 -10.03 12.58 -22.04
CA ILE A 449 -9.99 11.13 -22.14
C ILE A 449 -9.00 10.60 -21.10
N LEU A 450 -9.44 9.69 -20.23
CA LEU A 450 -8.59 9.04 -19.23
C LEU A 450 -8.54 7.53 -19.49
N ARG A 451 -7.36 6.93 -19.35
CA ARG A 451 -7.16 5.48 -19.53
C ARG A 451 -6.67 4.84 -18.24
N ASP A 452 -7.21 3.66 -17.94
CA ASP A 452 -6.77 2.77 -16.85
C ASP A 452 -6.60 3.46 -15.49
N MET A 453 -7.51 4.38 -15.19
CA MET A 453 -7.50 5.10 -13.93
C MET A 453 -7.87 4.18 -12.76
N PRO A 454 -7.28 4.38 -11.57
CA PRO A 454 -7.62 3.64 -10.37
C PRO A 454 -8.96 4.12 -9.80
N TRP A 455 -10.07 3.76 -10.44
CA TRP A 455 -11.42 4.16 -10.06
C TRP A 455 -11.77 3.68 -8.65
N LYS A 456 -12.05 4.63 -7.74
CA LYS A 456 -12.51 4.36 -6.38
C LYS A 456 -13.63 5.33 -6.00
N HIS A 457 -14.56 4.88 -5.17
CA HIS A 457 -15.65 5.70 -4.64
C HIS A 457 -16.56 6.33 -5.71
N MET A 458 -16.68 5.68 -6.87
CA MET A 458 -17.61 6.10 -7.93
C MET A 458 -18.98 5.43 -7.74
N LEU A 459 -20.04 6.12 -8.13
CA LEU A 459 -21.35 5.53 -8.35
C LEU A 459 -21.42 5.09 -9.82
N VAL A 460 -21.13 3.82 -10.07
CA VAL A 460 -21.07 3.26 -11.41
C VAL A 460 -22.47 2.86 -11.86
N LEU A 461 -22.95 3.41 -12.97
CA LEU A 461 -24.25 3.11 -13.56
C LEU A 461 -24.07 2.23 -14.81
N PRO A 462 -24.06 0.91 -14.69
CA PRO A 462 -23.99 0.02 -15.84
C PRO A 462 -25.31 0.03 -16.61
N GLY A 463 -25.26 0.27 -17.93
CA GLY A 463 -26.46 0.30 -18.74
C GLY A 463 -26.20 0.33 -20.24
N SER A 464 -27.20 -0.06 -21.03
CA SER A 464 -27.08 0.04 -22.50
C SER A 464 -27.35 1.46 -23.03
N PHE A 465 -28.05 2.29 -22.25
CA PHE A 465 -28.31 3.71 -22.54
C PHE A 465 -28.79 4.00 -23.97
N ASN A 466 -29.73 3.19 -24.47
CA ASN A 466 -30.15 3.23 -25.87
C ASN A 466 -31.68 3.40 -26.03
N PRO A 467 -32.23 4.62 -25.94
CA PRO A 467 -31.54 5.88 -25.66
C PRO A 467 -31.41 6.16 -24.15
N VAL A 468 -30.51 7.10 -23.80
CA VAL A 468 -30.50 7.79 -22.50
C VAL A 468 -31.82 8.55 -22.33
N HIS A 469 -32.30 8.68 -21.10
CA HIS A 469 -33.53 9.38 -20.78
C HIS A 469 -33.52 9.82 -19.32
N GLN A 470 -34.48 10.67 -18.93
CA GLN A 470 -34.57 11.26 -17.60
C GLN A 470 -34.52 10.22 -16.46
N GLY A 471 -35.19 9.08 -16.62
CA GLY A 471 -35.13 7.98 -15.64
C GLY A 471 -33.71 7.54 -15.26
N HIS A 472 -32.74 7.54 -16.19
CA HIS A 472 -31.34 7.20 -15.86
C HIS A 472 -30.66 8.29 -15.01
N LEU A 473 -30.91 9.56 -15.33
CA LEU A 473 -30.30 10.71 -14.67
C LEU A 473 -30.86 10.87 -13.25
N GLU A 474 -32.18 10.74 -13.11
CA GLU A 474 -32.87 10.78 -11.82
C GLU A 474 -32.48 9.58 -10.94
N PHE A 475 -32.27 8.39 -11.55
CA PHE A 475 -31.78 7.23 -10.79
C PHE A 475 -30.38 7.47 -10.24
N ALA A 476 -29.46 8.02 -11.05
CA ALA A 476 -28.12 8.40 -10.59
C ALA A 476 -28.17 9.38 -9.42
N LEU A 477 -29.04 10.40 -9.51
CA LEU A 477 -29.21 11.41 -8.47
C LEU A 477 -29.82 10.83 -7.19
N ALA A 478 -30.85 9.98 -7.31
CA ALA A 478 -31.48 9.31 -6.18
C ALA A 478 -30.51 8.37 -5.46
N ALA A 479 -29.77 7.56 -6.22
CA ALA A 479 -28.77 6.66 -5.67
C ALA A 479 -27.63 7.44 -4.99
N GLN A 480 -27.17 8.54 -5.58
CA GLN A 480 -26.16 9.41 -4.98
C GLN A 480 -26.65 9.99 -3.64
N ARG A 481 -27.88 10.53 -3.59
CA ARG A 481 -28.48 11.09 -2.36
C ARG A 481 -28.60 10.03 -1.26
N LEU A 482 -29.04 8.83 -1.61
CA LEU A 482 -29.15 7.73 -0.66
C LEU A 482 -27.78 7.35 -0.09
N LEU A 483 -26.77 7.17 -0.95
CA LEU A 483 -25.41 6.87 -0.51
C LEU A 483 -24.82 7.98 0.34
N GLN A 484 -25.08 9.24 0.00
CA GLN A 484 -24.66 10.39 0.80
C GLN A 484 -25.25 10.33 2.22
N SER A 485 -26.52 9.91 2.36
CA SER A 485 -27.18 9.78 3.67
C SER A 485 -26.66 8.62 4.53
N ILE A 486 -26.16 7.56 3.89
CA ILE A 486 -25.60 6.38 4.57
C ILE A 486 -24.13 6.62 4.93
N ASP A 487 -23.36 7.17 3.98
CA ASP A 487 -21.92 7.39 4.08
C ASP A 487 -21.61 8.89 4.05
N ASN A 488 -21.92 9.61 5.14
CA ASN A 488 -21.71 11.06 5.25
C ASN A 488 -20.25 11.55 5.03
N LYS A 489 -19.28 10.63 4.90
CA LYS A 489 -17.85 10.93 4.72
C LYS A 489 -17.36 10.78 3.27
N VAL A 490 -18.15 10.17 2.37
CA VAL A 490 -17.71 9.81 1.01
C VAL A 490 -18.71 10.34 -0.01
N VAL A 491 -18.22 11.14 -0.96
CA VAL A 491 -19.04 11.63 -2.08
C VAL A 491 -18.90 10.65 -3.25
N TYR A 492 -19.99 9.98 -3.60
CA TYR A 492 -20.03 9.10 -4.75
C TYR A 492 -20.41 9.88 -6.01
N THR A 493 -19.47 10.03 -6.95
CA THR A 493 -19.73 10.72 -8.21
C THR A 493 -20.32 9.75 -9.24
N PRO A 494 -21.44 10.09 -9.92
CA PRO A 494 -22.00 9.28 -10.99
C PRO A 494 -21.02 9.09 -12.15
N LEU A 495 -20.83 7.83 -12.55
CA LEU A 495 -20.03 7.40 -13.69
C LEU A 495 -20.84 6.39 -14.50
N PHE A 496 -21.24 6.75 -15.71
CA PHE A 496 -22.03 5.89 -16.58
C PHE A 496 -21.13 4.86 -17.25
N GLU A 497 -21.47 3.58 -17.13
CA GLU A 497 -20.66 2.49 -17.67
C GLU A 497 -21.32 1.87 -18.89
N LEU A 498 -20.59 1.88 -20.01
CA LEU A 498 -20.94 1.22 -21.26
C LEU A 498 -19.99 0.04 -21.48
N SER A 499 -20.48 -1.17 -21.21
CA SER A 499 -19.74 -2.38 -21.54
C SER A 499 -19.85 -2.70 -23.03
N LEU A 500 -18.72 -2.95 -23.67
CA LEU A 500 -18.64 -3.43 -25.05
C LEU A 500 -19.13 -4.86 -25.21
N GLN A 501 -19.21 -5.62 -24.12
CA GLN A 501 -19.78 -6.98 -24.09
C GLN A 501 -20.89 -7.06 -23.05
N ASN A 502 -22.15 -7.19 -23.47
CA ASN A 502 -23.27 -7.32 -22.56
C ASN A 502 -23.64 -8.80 -22.34
N ALA A 503 -23.77 -9.22 -21.08
CA ALA A 503 -24.07 -10.61 -20.70
C ALA A 503 -25.36 -11.19 -21.32
N ASP A 504 -26.37 -10.36 -21.63
CA ASP A 504 -27.62 -10.83 -22.27
C ASP A 504 -27.79 -10.38 -23.72
N LYS A 505 -27.18 -9.26 -24.09
CA LYS A 505 -27.44 -8.59 -25.38
C LYS A 505 -26.33 -8.82 -26.41
N GLY A 506 -25.27 -9.54 -26.05
CA GLY A 506 -24.11 -9.78 -26.91
C GLY A 506 -23.14 -8.59 -26.96
N ALA A 507 -22.13 -8.69 -27.82
CA ALA A 507 -21.16 -7.61 -28.05
C ALA A 507 -21.77 -6.43 -28.83
N LEU A 508 -21.39 -5.21 -28.48
CA LEU A 508 -21.66 -4.02 -29.29
C LEU A 508 -20.84 -4.11 -30.58
N ALA A 509 -21.48 -4.50 -31.69
CA ALA A 509 -20.81 -4.80 -32.95
C ALA A 509 -20.52 -3.58 -33.85
N ASP A 510 -21.05 -2.39 -33.53
CA ASP A 510 -20.94 -1.20 -34.39
C ASP A 510 -20.37 0.01 -33.63
N VAL A 511 -19.23 0.52 -34.13
CA VAL A 511 -18.53 1.71 -33.61
C VAL A 511 -19.42 2.95 -33.71
N ALA A 512 -20.21 3.08 -34.77
CA ALA A 512 -21.10 4.22 -34.94
C ALA A 512 -22.20 4.26 -33.87
N ASP A 513 -22.72 3.09 -33.48
CA ASP A 513 -23.70 2.97 -32.40
C ASP A 513 -23.09 3.32 -31.03
N LEU A 514 -21.86 2.88 -30.77
CA LEU A 514 -21.12 3.23 -29.55
C LEU A 514 -20.87 4.74 -29.47
N SER A 515 -20.31 5.33 -30.52
CA SER A 515 -20.03 6.78 -30.59
C SER A 515 -21.30 7.59 -30.35
N ARG A 516 -22.43 7.20 -30.98
CA ARG A 516 -23.72 7.86 -30.78
C ARG A 516 -24.19 7.82 -29.31
N ARG A 517 -23.99 6.71 -28.61
CA ARG A 517 -24.37 6.57 -27.18
C ARG A 517 -23.45 7.36 -26.27
N VAL A 518 -22.15 7.39 -26.56
CA VAL A 518 -21.16 8.22 -25.84
C VAL A 518 -21.50 9.69 -26.01
N CYS A 519 -21.73 10.17 -27.25
CA CYS A 519 -22.16 11.55 -27.51
C CYS A 519 -23.48 11.90 -26.81
N ALA A 520 -24.45 10.97 -26.76
CA ALA A 520 -25.69 11.21 -26.03
C ALA A 520 -25.44 11.44 -24.52
N LEU A 521 -24.53 10.69 -23.90
CA LEU A 521 -24.20 10.86 -22.48
C LEU A 521 -23.34 12.09 -22.23
N VAL A 522 -22.23 12.23 -22.96
CA VAL A 522 -21.20 13.26 -22.76
C VAL A 522 -21.65 14.61 -23.28
N ASP A 523 -22.02 14.70 -24.55
CA ASP A 523 -22.29 15.99 -25.23
C ASP A 523 -23.73 16.46 -24.97
N THR A 524 -24.71 15.55 -25.01
CA THR A 524 -26.13 15.92 -24.87
C THR A 524 -26.57 16.03 -23.41
N HIS A 525 -26.10 15.13 -22.55
CA HIS A 525 -26.53 15.05 -21.14
C HIS A 525 -25.46 15.47 -20.13
N ASN A 526 -24.27 15.90 -20.58
CA ASN A 526 -23.18 16.40 -19.74
C ASN A 526 -22.76 15.38 -18.65
N GLN A 527 -22.72 14.10 -19.00
CA GLN A 527 -22.37 12.99 -18.10
C GLN A 527 -20.96 12.43 -18.38
N ARG A 528 -20.40 11.78 -17.36
CA ARG A 528 -19.12 11.07 -17.45
C ARG A 528 -19.37 9.64 -17.87
N VAL A 529 -18.63 9.14 -18.85
CA VAL A 529 -18.79 7.78 -19.37
C VAL A 529 -17.49 7.01 -19.21
N VAL A 530 -17.57 5.76 -18.80
CA VAL A 530 -16.46 4.79 -18.86
C VAL A 530 -16.85 3.63 -19.76
N LEU A 531 -15.95 3.30 -20.68
CA LEU A 531 -16.04 2.14 -21.57
C LEU A 531 -15.26 0.99 -20.95
N THR A 532 -15.87 -0.20 -20.91
CA THR A 532 -15.22 -1.41 -20.39
C THR A 532 -15.47 -2.63 -21.28
N ASN A 533 -14.64 -3.65 -21.14
CA ASN A 533 -14.85 -5.00 -21.68
C ASN A 533 -15.46 -5.95 -20.63
N ALA A 534 -15.82 -5.46 -19.44
CA ALA A 534 -16.30 -6.33 -18.36
C ALA A 534 -17.80 -6.61 -18.52
N SER A 535 -18.16 -7.88 -18.70
CA SER A 535 -19.56 -8.31 -18.85
C SER A 535 -20.19 -8.72 -17.52
N LEU A 536 -19.44 -9.37 -16.63
CA LEU A 536 -19.90 -9.82 -15.31
C LEU A 536 -19.55 -8.81 -14.21
N PHE A 537 -20.36 -8.76 -13.15
CA PHE A 537 -20.11 -7.86 -12.02
C PHE A 537 -18.88 -8.23 -11.18
N VAL A 538 -18.42 -9.48 -11.24
CA VAL A 538 -17.15 -9.90 -10.63
C VAL A 538 -15.98 -9.19 -11.32
N ASP A 539 -15.98 -9.16 -12.66
CA ASP A 539 -14.95 -8.47 -13.45
C ASP A 539 -15.04 -6.95 -13.26
N LYS A 540 -16.27 -6.41 -13.19
CA LYS A 540 -16.48 -4.99 -12.88
C LYS A 540 -15.96 -4.63 -11.50
N ALA A 541 -16.13 -5.50 -10.50
CA ALA A 541 -15.62 -5.25 -9.14
C ALA A 541 -14.08 -5.17 -9.11
N ALA A 542 -13.39 -5.91 -9.96
CA ALA A 542 -11.94 -5.81 -10.13
C ALA A 542 -11.52 -4.47 -10.78
N LEU A 543 -12.29 -3.97 -11.75
CA LEU A 543 -12.04 -2.68 -12.41
C LEU A 543 -12.41 -1.46 -11.55
N PHE A 544 -13.39 -1.60 -10.66
CA PHE A 544 -13.96 -0.52 -9.84
C PHE A 544 -13.90 -0.84 -8.34
N PRO A 545 -12.71 -1.04 -7.75
CA PRO A 545 -12.60 -1.37 -6.33
C PRO A 545 -13.17 -0.24 -5.45
N SER A 546 -13.89 -0.61 -4.38
CA SER A 546 -14.55 0.32 -3.45
C SER A 546 -15.57 1.28 -4.11
N CYS A 547 -16.13 0.90 -5.26
CA CYS A 547 -17.22 1.63 -5.92
C CYS A 547 -18.58 1.01 -5.61
N VAL A 548 -19.65 1.74 -5.96
CA VAL A 548 -21.03 1.28 -5.78
C VAL A 548 -21.72 1.23 -7.13
N PHE A 549 -22.38 0.11 -7.44
CA PHE A 549 -23.09 -0.10 -8.70
C PHE A 549 -24.59 0.23 -8.56
N ALA A 550 -25.12 1.14 -9.37
CA ALA A 550 -26.54 1.43 -9.41
C ALA A 550 -27.25 0.49 -10.40
N VAL A 551 -28.12 -0.38 -9.90
CA VAL A 551 -28.80 -1.41 -10.70
C VAL A 551 -30.31 -1.42 -10.46
N GLY A 552 -31.07 -1.90 -11.46
CA GLY A 552 -32.50 -2.16 -11.29
C GLY A 552 -32.79 -3.46 -10.54
N ALA A 553 -33.98 -3.58 -9.96
CA ALA A 553 -34.45 -4.76 -9.24
C ALA A 553 -34.35 -6.05 -10.09
N ASP A 554 -34.62 -5.96 -11.39
CA ASP A 554 -34.45 -7.07 -12.33
C ASP A 554 -32.99 -7.55 -12.41
N THR A 555 -32.04 -6.63 -12.41
CA THR A 555 -30.60 -6.95 -12.43
C THR A 555 -30.12 -7.48 -11.10
N ALA A 556 -30.63 -6.94 -9.98
CA ALA A 556 -30.33 -7.45 -8.64
C ALA A 556 -30.83 -8.88 -8.43
N VAL A 557 -32.04 -9.22 -8.92
CA VAL A 557 -32.55 -10.60 -8.89
C VAL A 557 -31.66 -11.52 -9.72
N ARG A 558 -31.19 -11.07 -10.88
CA ARG A 558 -30.30 -11.87 -11.73
C ARG A 558 -28.92 -12.10 -11.13
N LEU A 559 -28.41 -11.15 -10.35
CA LEU A 559 -27.12 -11.28 -9.64
C LEU A 559 -27.11 -12.46 -8.64
N VAL A 560 -28.29 -12.92 -8.20
CA VAL A 560 -28.43 -14.04 -7.27
C VAL A 560 -29.14 -15.25 -7.88
N ASP A 561 -29.45 -15.20 -9.18
CA ASP A 561 -30.11 -16.29 -9.90
C ASP A 561 -29.09 -17.36 -10.32
N LEU A 562 -29.25 -18.57 -9.77
CA LEU A 562 -28.38 -19.72 -9.98
C LEU A 562 -28.16 -20.07 -11.45
N LYS A 563 -29.09 -19.72 -12.35
CA LYS A 563 -28.95 -20.01 -13.78
C LYS A 563 -27.71 -19.36 -14.40
N TYR A 564 -27.27 -18.21 -13.88
CA TYR A 564 -26.06 -17.52 -14.36
C TYR A 564 -24.75 -18.10 -13.80
N TYR A 565 -24.86 -19.02 -12.85
CA TYR A 565 -23.73 -19.68 -12.18
C TYR A 565 -23.66 -21.17 -12.53
N GLY A 566 -24.27 -21.59 -13.64
CA GLY A 566 -24.33 -22.98 -14.05
C GLY A 566 -25.14 -23.86 -13.08
N ASN A 567 -26.13 -23.27 -12.40
CA ASN A 567 -26.92 -23.88 -11.33
C ASN A 567 -26.10 -24.38 -10.13
N ASP A 568 -24.91 -23.80 -9.91
CA ASP A 568 -24.00 -24.16 -8.81
C ASP A 568 -24.01 -23.08 -7.72
N PRO A 569 -24.52 -23.39 -6.51
CA PRO A 569 -24.48 -22.47 -5.38
C PRO A 569 -23.07 -22.02 -5.00
N ALA A 570 -22.05 -22.88 -5.10
CA ALA A 570 -20.70 -22.53 -4.68
C ALA A 570 -20.12 -21.39 -5.53
N LYS A 571 -20.43 -21.37 -6.84
CA LYS A 571 -20.00 -20.31 -7.75
C LYS A 571 -20.69 -18.98 -7.48
N LEU A 572 -21.98 -19.00 -7.11
CA LEU A 572 -22.70 -17.81 -6.67
C LEU A 572 -22.07 -17.22 -5.41
N TRP A 573 -21.78 -18.07 -4.41
CA TRP A 573 -21.15 -17.65 -3.17
C TRP A 573 -19.76 -17.07 -3.39
N LEU A 574 -18.95 -17.71 -4.24
CA LEU A 574 -17.62 -17.20 -4.61
C LEU A 574 -17.73 -15.84 -5.29
N ALA A 575 -18.66 -15.67 -6.23
CA ALA A 575 -18.85 -14.40 -6.93
C ALA A 575 -19.22 -13.26 -5.97
N LEU A 576 -20.18 -13.48 -5.05
CA LEU A 576 -20.56 -12.48 -4.05
C LEU A 576 -19.43 -12.18 -3.06
N ALA A 577 -18.67 -13.21 -2.64
CA ALA A 577 -17.50 -13.03 -1.79
C ALA A 577 -16.39 -12.23 -2.49
N THR A 578 -16.14 -12.47 -3.79
CA THR A 578 -15.18 -11.71 -4.59
C THR A 578 -15.62 -10.25 -4.75
N ILE A 579 -16.91 -9.99 -4.99
CA ILE A 579 -17.43 -8.61 -5.05
C ILE A 579 -17.27 -7.92 -3.68
N SER A 580 -17.55 -8.64 -2.60
CA SER A 580 -17.35 -8.15 -1.22
C SER A 580 -15.89 -7.85 -0.90
N SER A 581 -14.93 -8.67 -1.35
CA SER A 581 -13.49 -8.46 -1.10
C SER A 581 -12.96 -7.20 -1.78
N HIS A 582 -13.56 -6.82 -2.92
CA HIS A 582 -13.31 -5.54 -3.59
C HIS A 582 -14.03 -4.36 -2.93
N LYS A 583 -14.77 -4.57 -1.83
CA LYS A 583 -15.56 -3.56 -1.10
C LYS A 583 -16.61 -2.88 -1.98
N CYS A 584 -17.15 -3.60 -2.96
CA CYS A 584 -18.19 -3.10 -3.83
C CYS A 584 -19.57 -3.28 -3.20
N ARG A 585 -20.51 -2.38 -3.50
CA ARG A 585 -21.92 -2.48 -3.09
C ARG A 585 -22.83 -2.22 -4.29
N PHE A 586 -24.11 -2.53 -4.14
CA PHE A 586 -25.17 -2.31 -5.12
C PHE A 586 -26.22 -1.38 -4.53
N VAL A 587 -26.62 -0.35 -5.26
CA VAL A 587 -27.84 0.40 -4.96
C VAL A 587 -28.93 -0.10 -5.90
N VAL A 588 -30.05 -0.55 -5.34
CA VAL A 588 -31.10 -1.25 -6.09
C VAL A 588 -32.35 -0.37 -6.17
N ALA A 589 -32.80 -0.03 -7.37
CA ALA A 589 -34.10 0.64 -7.56
C ALA A 589 -35.19 -0.35 -8.01
N GLY A 590 -36.42 -0.14 -7.53
CA GLY A 590 -37.59 -0.88 -7.99
C GLY A 590 -37.83 -0.70 -9.49
N ARG A 591 -38.40 -1.70 -10.15
CA ARG A 591 -38.60 -1.67 -11.60
C ARG A 591 -39.86 -2.41 -12.04
N LEU A 592 -40.56 -1.85 -13.03
CA LEU A 592 -41.63 -2.53 -13.75
C LEU A 592 -41.04 -3.53 -14.76
N VAL A 593 -41.32 -4.81 -14.57
CA VAL A 593 -40.87 -5.92 -15.43
C VAL A 593 -42.11 -6.70 -15.87
N GLU A 594 -42.34 -6.79 -17.20
CA GLU A 594 -43.46 -7.57 -17.77
C GLU A 594 -44.86 -7.24 -17.20
N GLY A 595 -45.07 -5.98 -16.80
CA GLY A 595 -46.35 -5.50 -16.24
C GLY A 595 -46.50 -5.69 -14.73
N ALA A 596 -45.54 -6.34 -14.06
CA ALA A 596 -45.48 -6.45 -12.61
C ALA A 596 -44.35 -5.58 -12.03
N PHE A 597 -44.65 -4.83 -10.97
CA PHE A 597 -43.63 -4.01 -10.31
C PHE A 597 -42.85 -4.87 -9.31
N VAL A 598 -41.54 -4.95 -9.48
CA VAL A 598 -40.63 -5.61 -8.53
C VAL A 598 -40.01 -4.52 -7.67
N SER A 599 -40.33 -4.52 -6.37
CA SER A 599 -39.77 -3.54 -5.44
C SER A 599 -38.28 -3.81 -5.17
N ALA A 600 -37.54 -2.78 -4.76
CA ALA A 600 -36.13 -2.95 -4.39
C ALA A 600 -35.99 -3.88 -3.17
N GLN A 601 -36.90 -3.78 -2.20
CA GLN A 601 -36.92 -4.61 -0.99
C GLN A 601 -37.15 -6.09 -1.34
N ASP A 602 -38.07 -6.39 -2.26
CA ASP A 602 -38.34 -7.77 -2.70
C ASP A 602 -37.18 -8.37 -3.51
N ALA A 603 -36.40 -7.54 -4.19
CA ALA A 603 -35.19 -8.00 -4.88
C ALA A 603 -34.08 -8.32 -3.88
N VAL A 604 -33.88 -7.47 -2.86
CA VAL A 604 -32.86 -7.65 -1.83
C VAL A 604 -33.17 -8.82 -0.90
N SER A 605 -34.45 -9.13 -0.63
CA SER A 605 -34.84 -10.28 0.20
C SER A 605 -34.47 -11.65 -0.39
N ARG A 606 -34.10 -11.71 -1.68
CA ARG A 606 -33.62 -12.93 -2.34
C ARG A 606 -32.11 -13.13 -2.21
N VAL A 607 -31.39 -12.14 -1.68
CA VAL A 607 -29.93 -12.21 -1.48
C VAL A 607 -29.63 -13.09 -0.26
N PRO A 608 -28.63 -13.99 -0.31
CA PRO A 608 -28.27 -14.78 0.86
C PRO A 608 -27.82 -13.89 2.03
N ALA A 609 -28.29 -14.18 3.24
CA ALA A 609 -28.12 -13.35 4.44
C ALA A 609 -26.69 -12.80 4.68
N PRO A 610 -25.60 -13.55 4.47
CA PRO A 610 -24.24 -13.02 4.65
C PRO A 610 -23.89 -11.85 3.70
N PHE A 611 -24.59 -11.72 2.57
CA PHE A 611 -24.30 -10.75 1.52
C PHE A 611 -25.38 -9.67 1.37
N GLU A 612 -26.45 -9.69 2.17
CA GLU A 612 -27.52 -8.69 2.13
C GLU A 612 -26.98 -7.26 2.28
N HIS A 613 -25.97 -7.07 3.14
CA HIS A 613 -25.29 -5.79 3.37
C HIS A 613 -24.63 -5.20 2.12
N LEU A 614 -24.40 -5.99 1.07
CA LEU A 614 -23.89 -5.51 -0.20
C LEU A 614 -24.95 -4.76 -1.01
N PHE A 615 -26.25 -4.97 -0.72
CA PHE A 615 -27.35 -4.42 -1.49
C PHE A 615 -28.14 -3.39 -0.67
N VAL A 616 -28.19 -2.17 -1.18
CA VAL A 616 -28.86 -1.02 -0.58
C VAL A 616 -30.12 -0.72 -1.38
N PRO A 617 -31.32 -1.09 -0.90
CA PRO A 617 -32.55 -0.85 -1.63
C PRO A 617 -32.97 0.63 -1.53
N ILE A 618 -33.30 1.24 -2.67
CA ILE A 618 -33.94 2.56 -2.72
C ILE A 618 -35.44 2.40 -2.42
N PRO A 619 -36.00 3.07 -1.41
CA PRO A 619 -37.44 3.07 -1.17
C PRO A 619 -38.23 3.65 -2.34
N GLU A 620 -39.38 3.06 -2.66
CA GLU A 620 -40.25 3.54 -3.75
C GLU A 620 -40.70 5.00 -3.55
N SER A 621 -40.91 5.41 -2.30
CA SER A 621 -41.22 6.80 -1.93
C SER A 621 -40.10 7.78 -2.28
N THR A 622 -38.87 7.31 -2.46
CA THR A 622 -37.69 8.11 -2.80
C THR A 622 -37.46 8.15 -4.31
N PHE A 623 -37.72 7.04 -5.01
CA PHE A 623 -37.53 6.97 -6.46
C PHE A 623 -38.49 5.95 -7.11
N ARG A 624 -39.35 6.45 -7.99
CA ARG A 624 -40.13 5.64 -8.93
C ARG A 624 -40.31 6.38 -10.25
N LEU A 625 -39.69 5.84 -11.30
CA LEU A 625 -39.84 6.31 -12.67
C LEU A 625 -39.89 5.11 -13.62
N ASP A 626 -41.08 4.79 -14.11
CA ASP A 626 -41.35 3.60 -14.92
C ASP A 626 -40.97 3.77 -16.42
N MET A 627 -40.09 4.73 -16.73
CA MET A 627 -39.60 4.97 -18.09
C MET A 627 -38.60 3.89 -18.50
N SER A 628 -38.79 3.31 -19.69
CA SER A 628 -37.83 2.36 -20.27
C SER A 628 -37.39 2.75 -21.68
N SER A 629 -36.09 2.60 -21.97
CA SER A 629 -35.56 2.79 -23.32
C SER A 629 -36.27 1.92 -24.37
N THR A 630 -36.78 0.74 -24.00
CA THR A 630 -37.50 -0.16 -24.93
C THR A 630 -38.85 0.42 -25.36
N GLN A 631 -39.62 0.97 -24.43
CA GLN A 631 -40.89 1.63 -24.76
C GLN A 631 -40.65 2.89 -25.62
N LEU A 632 -39.61 3.67 -25.33
CA LEU A 632 -39.24 4.83 -26.15
C LEU A 632 -38.88 4.41 -27.58
N ARG A 633 -38.12 3.33 -27.76
CA ARG A 633 -37.84 2.78 -29.10
C ARG A 633 -39.13 2.35 -29.81
N GLN A 634 -40.04 1.64 -29.13
CA GLN A 634 -41.31 1.22 -29.72
C GLN A 634 -42.21 2.40 -30.11
N GLN A 635 -42.27 3.45 -29.28
CA GLN A 635 -43.01 4.68 -29.59
C GLN A 635 -42.38 5.41 -30.78
N GLN A 636 -41.05 5.48 -30.85
CA GLN A 636 -40.33 6.10 -31.95
C GLN A 636 -40.47 5.32 -33.26
N SER A 637 -40.43 3.98 -33.22
CA SER A 637 -40.70 3.12 -34.38
C SER A 637 -42.15 3.23 -34.87
N LYS A 638 -43.13 3.29 -33.95
CA LYS A 638 -44.54 3.51 -34.32
C LYS A 638 -44.77 4.90 -34.93
N ARG A 639 -44.12 5.93 -34.39
CA ARG A 639 -44.18 7.30 -34.90
C ARG A 639 -43.50 7.43 -36.28
N ASN A 640 -42.39 6.73 -36.50
CA ASN A 640 -41.71 6.68 -37.80
C ASN A 640 -42.42 5.80 -38.83
N ALA A 641 -43.33 4.91 -38.41
CA ALA A 641 -44.18 4.12 -39.31
C ALA A 641 -45.51 4.82 -39.65
N GLN A 642 -45.81 5.95 -39.00
CA GLN A 642 -47.00 6.80 -39.24
C GLN A 642 -46.67 8.06 -40.05
N VAL A 643 -45.39 8.30 -40.36
CA VAL A 643 -44.87 9.31 -41.29
C VAL A 643 -44.39 8.57 -42.52
#